data_AF-A0A421JTP3-F1
#
_entry.id   AF-A0A421JTP3-F1
#
_cell.length_a   1.000
_cell.length_b   1.000
_cell.length_c   1.000
_cell.angle_alpha   90.00
_cell.angle_beta   90.00
_cell.angle_gamma   90.00
#
_symmetry.space_group_name_H-M   'P 1'
#
loop_
_entity.id
_entity.type
_entity.pdbx_description
1 polymer ?
#
loop_
_entity_poly.entity_id
_entity_poly.type
_entity_poly.pdbx_seq_one_letter_code
_entity_poly.pdbx_strand_id
1 'polypeptide(L)'
;MYTDIVFAKDIAATAITGKDAWNRPTPQPITISIALQTDFHQASITDNLKYSLNYAVITRNITEFMKANEHKNFKSLGSIGGAVGEITLDKKRGGGSSVQISVKSNKSEIRADSVEYHLKRNSLGLDNGLDIFKVNKLRLLTIVGVFTFERLQKQIVDIDLEFQIKDNSNLFFHEIINDVAVFVESSNFKTVEALVSNIGQLIFQNHGSGIESVLAKVTKPNAFSHIEGVGVSSFMKQESFKDTQPLVFSHVTNSSFNMPVGEISTTSQEYHGDHVAFIAFGSNTGNQVANIQKALALLEQYDIHVESTSSLYISKPMYYLDQPDFFNGVVKVSFKDLTPQELLAILKDIEYKHINRVKEFDNGPREIDLDIILYDDILLNTPELIIPHKSMLERTFVLQPLCELVPPDQIHPISAEPIHNHLQQLLVNAPEETLQESSQLLQFIPVPRLENGDNLLKFDQVYNKHPTLIMGILNMTPDSFSDGGKNFDKSLADVIHNAAKLVEDGAHIIDIGGVSTRPGSVEPSEDEEIKRVLPIVKAIRSSDNKNLANVLISIDTYRSKVAEECLLAGADIINDISMGKYDEEIFSVVAKFGCPYIMNHTRGTPETMSKLTKYESNTNDDIIEYVVDPINGHKELSLPPNIKNLLNGVSRELAQQMFKAFEHGVRKWQIIVDPGVGFAKDVAQNLELVRNASFFKKYSVQINKRDDLIVKHKYLSFNGMSVLVGTSRKRFLGTITKQASPTERVFSTGATVTSCIEQNTDIIRVHDVKEMKDVVITSDAIYRGILKV
;
A
#
# COMPACT_ATOMS: atom_id res chain seq x y z
N MET A 1 63.48 9.24 -15.08
CA MET A 1 62.77 8.10 -14.46
C MET A 1 62.41 7.17 -15.59
N TYR A 2 62.91 5.95 -15.56
CA TYR A 2 62.65 4.98 -16.62
C TYR A 2 61.23 4.44 -16.45
N THR A 3 60.45 4.46 -17.54
CA THR A 3 59.04 4.01 -17.59
C THR A 3 58.91 2.56 -18.05
N ASP A 4 60.02 1.90 -18.37
CA ASP A 4 60.00 0.59 -18.99
C ASP A 4 59.82 -0.51 -17.94
N ILE A 5 58.96 -1.48 -18.25
CA ILE A 5 58.57 -2.56 -17.34
C ILE A 5 58.88 -3.91 -17.98
N VAL A 6 59.62 -4.75 -17.27
CA VAL A 6 59.77 -6.17 -17.56
C VAL A 6 58.88 -6.93 -16.60
N PHE A 7 57.96 -7.75 -17.10
CA PHE A 7 56.99 -8.47 -16.28
C PHE A 7 57.04 -9.98 -16.52
N ALA A 8 56.70 -10.74 -15.48
CA ALA A 8 56.39 -12.16 -15.55
C ALA A 8 55.06 -12.38 -14.82
N LYS A 9 54.11 -13.05 -15.48
CA LYS A 9 52.76 -13.28 -14.94
C LYS A 9 52.55 -14.74 -14.61
N ASP A 10 51.76 -14.97 -13.58
CA ASP A 10 51.21 -16.27 -13.19
C ASP A 10 52.23 -17.40 -13.05
N ILE A 11 53.37 -17.10 -12.41
CA ILE A 11 54.36 -18.11 -12.03
C ILE A 11 53.72 -19.05 -11.01
N ALA A 12 53.45 -20.29 -11.41
CA ALA A 12 52.83 -21.29 -10.55
C ALA A 12 53.80 -21.77 -9.47
N ALA A 13 53.33 -21.78 -8.22
CA ALA A 13 54.07 -22.25 -7.06
C ALA A 13 53.14 -22.90 -6.03
N THR A 14 53.74 -23.58 -5.05
CA THR A 14 53.04 -24.17 -3.91
C THR A 14 53.66 -23.65 -2.62
N ALA A 15 52.82 -23.23 -1.67
CA ALA A 15 53.28 -22.73 -0.37
C ALA A 15 52.21 -22.89 0.71
N ILE A 16 52.64 -22.94 1.97
CA ILE A 16 51.74 -22.90 3.13
C ILE A 16 51.57 -21.43 3.54
N THR A 17 50.41 -20.85 3.22
CA THR A 17 50.06 -19.42 3.43
C THR A 17 49.28 -19.17 4.72
N GLY A 18 49.07 -20.20 5.54
CA GLY A 18 48.19 -20.18 6.69
C GLY A 18 47.63 -21.57 6.98
N LYS A 19 46.42 -21.63 7.54
CA LYS A 19 45.64 -22.86 7.66
C LYS A 19 44.66 -22.93 6.49
N ASP A 20 44.46 -24.11 5.92
CA ASP A 20 43.48 -24.33 4.87
C ASP A 20 42.04 -24.27 5.42
N ALA A 21 41.08 -24.43 4.51
CA ALA A 21 39.66 -24.54 4.78
C ALA A 21 39.25 -25.55 5.88
N TRP A 22 40.11 -26.51 6.20
CA TRP A 22 39.91 -27.54 7.23
C TRP A 22 40.78 -27.29 8.45
N ASN A 23 41.31 -26.09 8.59
CA ASN A 23 42.20 -25.64 9.65
C ASN A 23 43.57 -26.36 9.67
N ARG A 24 44.03 -26.90 8.53
CA ARG A 24 45.28 -27.67 8.40
C ARG A 24 46.37 -26.86 7.67
N PRO A 25 47.63 -26.89 8.11
CA PRO A 25 48.72 -26.21 7.43
C PRO A 25 49.23 -27.04 6.24
N THR A 26 48.47 -27.08 5.13
CA THR A 26 48.82 -27.83 3.91
C THR A 26 49.30 -26.90 2.79
N PRO A 27 50.24 -27.34 1.92
CA PRO A 27 50.67 -26.54 0.78
C PRO A 27 49.52 -26.29 -0.21
N GLN A 28 49.32 -25.03 -0.59
CA GLN A 28 48.27 -24.62 -1.53
C GLN A 28 48.87 -24.09 -2.83
N PRO A 29 48.20 -24.29 -3.98
CA PRO A 29 48.63 -23.70 -5.24
C PRO A 29 48.42 -22.18 -5.20
N ILE A 30 49.48 -21.44 -5.52
CA ILE A 30 49.49 -19.99 -5.63
C ILE A 30 50.08 -19.58 -6.98
N THR A 31 49.72 -18.39 -7.45
CA THR A 31 50.37 -17.75 -8.59
C THR A 31 51.06 -16.46 -8.17
N ILE A 32 52.26 -16.25 -8.69
CA ILE A 32 53.08 -15.08 -8.39
C ILE A 32 53.31 -14.32 -9.69
N SER A 33 52.93 -13.06 -9.71
CA SER A 33 53.20 -12.13 -10.82
C SER A 33 54.14 -11.02 -10.34
N ILE A 34 55.11 -10.67 -11.18
CA ILE A 34 56.09 -9.62 -10.89
C ILE A 34 56.19 -8.62 -12.05
N ALA A 35 56.39 -7.35 -11.72
CA ALA A 35 56.68 -6.29 -12.68
C ALA A 35 57.87 -5.46 -12.17
N LEU A 36 58.98 -5.50 -12.91
CA LEU A 36 60.26 -4.86 -12.58
C LEU A 36 60.44 -3.62 -13.44
N GLN A 37 60.71 -2.47 -12.81
CA GLN A 37 61.08 -1.28 -13.55
C GLN A 37 62.54 -1.34 -13.98
N THR A 38 62.81 -1.03 -15.25
CA THR A 38 64.16 -1.02 -15.83
C THR A 38 64.27 0.08 -16.90
N ASP A 39 65.49 0.30 -17.39
CA ASP A 39 65.76 0.96 -18.67
C ASP A 39 66.24 -0.12 -19.63
N PHE A 40 65.56 -0.32 -20.76
CA PHE A 40 66.07 -1.20 -21.82
C PHE A 40 66.40 -0.45 -23.10
N HIS A 41 66.46 0.89 -23.09
CA HIS A 41 66.71 1.69 -24.29
C HIS A 41 67.99 1.28 -25.04
N GLN A 42 69.07 1.03 -24.30
CA GLN A 42 70.33 0.55 -24.86
C GLN A 42 70.22 -0.89 -25.40
N ALA A 43 69.44 -1.77 -24.75
CA ALA A 43 69.17 -3.10 -25.27
C ALA A 43 68.38 -3.05 -26.58
N SER A 44 67.39 -2.15 -26.68
CA SER A 44 66.58 -1.96 -27.89
C SER A 44 67.39 -1.47 -29.09
N ILE A 45 68.42 -0.62 -28.86
CA ILE A 45 69.28 -0.10 -29.93
C ILE A 45 70.32 -1.14 -30.36
N THR A 46 70.90 -1.86 -29.39
CA THR A 46 72.06 -2.75 -29.63
C THR A 46 71.70 -4.22 -29.81
N ASP A 47 70.43 -4.57 -29.66
CA ASP A 47 69.91 -5.95 -29.60
C ASP A 47 70.74 -6.85 -28.66
N ASN A 48 71.13 -6.30 -27.51
CA ASN A 48 72.03 -6.96 -26.57
C ASN A 48 71.38 -7.11 -25.19
N LEU A 49 71.09 -8.36 -24.85
CA LEU A 49 70.50 -8.79 -23.57
C LEU A 49 71.30 -8.34 -22.33
N LYS A 50 72.58 -7.97 -22.47
CA LYS A 50 73.40 -7.42 -21.38
C LYS A 50 72.82 -6.12 -20.81
N TYR A 51 72.10 -5.34 -21.61
CA TYR A 51 71.52 -4.06 -21.21
C TYR A 51 70.02 -4.17 -20.84
N SER A 52 69.49 -5.38 -20.68
CA SER A 52 68.11 -5.64 -20.26
C SER A 52 68.07 -6.59 -19.06
N LEU A 53 66.95 -6.62 -18.35
CA LEU A 53 66.73 -7.59 -17.27
C LEU A 53 66.43 -8.96 -17.86
N ASN A 54 67.18 -9.98 -17.41
CA ASN A 54 66.96 -11.36 -17.84
C ASN A 54 65.81 -11.99 -17.03
N TYR A 55 64.58 -11.82 -17.53
CA TYR A 55 63.36 -12.36 -16.92
C TYR A 55 63.37 -13.89 -16.78
N ALA A 56 64.09 -14.62 -17.63
CA ALA A 56 64.21 -16.07 -17.54
C ALA A 56 65.02 -16.51 -16.30
N VAL A 57 66.11 -15.80 -15.99
CA VAL A 57 66.92 -16.04 -14.79
C VAL A 57 66.12 -15.71 -13.52
N ILE A 58 65.40 -14.57 -13.53
CA ILE A 58 64.59 -14.14 -12.39
C ILE A 58 63.45 -15.12 -12.12
N THR A 59 62.72 -15.53 -13.16
CA THR A 59 61.63 -16.53 -13.05
C THR A 59 62.15 -17.87 -12.54
N ARG A 60 63.32 -18.32 -13.02
CA ARG A 60 63.96 -19.55 -12.52
C ARG A 60 64.31 -19.44 -11.05
N ASN A 61 64.93 -18.34 -10.62
CA ASN A 61 65.31 -18.12 -9.21
C ASN A 61 64.09 -18.13 -8.28
N ILE A 62 62.97 -17.52 -8.70
CA ILE A 62 61.70 -17.55 -7.95
C ILE A 62 61.18 -18.99 -7.87
N THR A 63 61.15 -19.71 -9.00
CA THR A 63 60.65 -21.09 -9.06
C THR A 63 61.48 -22.03 -8.17
N GLU A 64 62.81 -21.93 -8.22
CA GLU A 64 63.72 -22.72 -7.39
C GLU A 64 63.56 -22.40 -5.90
N PHE A 65 63.42 -21.12 -5.55
CA PHE A 65 63.18 -20.72 -4.16
C PHE A 65 61.86 -21.27 -3.62
N MET A 66 60.77 -21.16 -4.39
CA MET A 66 59.46 -21.67 -3.97
C MET A 66 59.47 -23.19 -3.83
N LYS A 67 60.10 -23.92 -4.76
CA LYS A 67 60.28 -25.38 -4.65
C LYS A 67 61.09 -25.78 -3.42
N ALA A 68 62.18 -25.08 -3.11
CA ALA A 68 63.01 -25.36 -1.93
C ALA A 68 62.28 -25.07 -0.61
N ASN A 69 61.22 -24.25 -0.63
CA ASN A 69 60.48 -23.82 0.55
C ASN A 69 59.00 -24.27 0.52
N GLU A 70 58.64 -25.27 -0.28
CA GLU A 70 57.25 -25.72 -0.46
C GLU A 70 56.57 -26.13 0.86
N HIS A 71 57.33 -26.73 1.79
CA HIS A 71 56.86 -27.15 3.11
C HIS A 71 57.06 -26.09 4.21
N LYS A 72 57.58 -24.91 3.88
CA LYS A 72 57.76 -23.82 4.84
C LYS A 72 56.42 -23.10 5.04
N ASN A 73 56.04 -22.91 6.30
CA ASN A 73 54.90 -22.06 6.64
C ASN A 73 55.29 -20.58 6.58
N PHE A 74 54.83 -19.90 5.53
CA PHE A 74 55.06 -18.47 5.32
C PHE A 74 54.09 -17.59 6.13
N LYS A 75 53.11 -18.17 6.83
CA LYS A 75 52.09 -17.52 7.67
C LYS A 75 51.09 -16.61 6.94
N SER A 76 51.51 -15.88 5.90
CA SER A 76 50.65 -14.99 5.12
C SER A 76 51.14 -14.85 3.66
N LEU A 77 50.25 -14.43 2.76
CA LEU A 77 50.59 -14.10 1.37
C LEU A 77 51.59 -12.94 1.27
N GLY A 78 51.48 -11.94 2.16
CA GLY A 78 52.42 -10.82 2.22
C GLY A 78 53.86 -11.26 2.52
N SER A 79 54.05 -12.26 3.41
CA SER A 79 55.38 -12.79 3.71
C SER A 79 56.03 -13.49 2.51
N ILE A 80 55.22 -14.14 1.66
CA ILE A 80 55.69 -14.73 0.39
C ILE A 80 56.11 -13.62 -0.55
N GLY A 81 55.26 -12.61 -0.74
CA GLY A 81 55.58 -11.48 -1.61
C GLY A 81 56.85 -10.74 -1.15
N GLY A 82 57.03 -10.56 0.15
CA GLY A 82 58.24 -9.96 0.73
C GLY A 82 59.50 -10.76 0.41
N ALA A 83 59.46 -12.08 0.62
CA ALA A 83 60.58 -12.98 0.30
C ALA A 83 60.91 -13.01 -1.21
N VAL A 84 59.89 -12.99 -2.07
CA VAL A 84 60.06 -12.86 -3.53
C VAL A 84 60.64 -11.49 -3.89
N GLY A 85 60.25 -10.44 -3.18
CA GLY A 85 60.81 -9.08 -3.28
C GLY A 85 62.31 -9.05 -3.05
N GLU A 86 62.79 -9.67 -1.96
CA GLU A 86 64.23 -9.74 -1.67
C GLU A 86 65.02 -10.45 -2.78
N ILE A 87 64.48 -11.53 -3.35
CA ILE A 87 65.13 -12.29 -4.42
C ILE A 87 65.16 -11.50 -5.73
N THR A 88 64.07 -10.80 -6.05
CA THR A 88 63.92 -10.02 -7.29
C THR A 88 64.66 -8.69 -7.28
N LEU A 89 65.00 -8.17 -6.10
CA LEU A 89 65.80 -6.96 -5.92
C LEU A 89 67.30 -7.25 -5.70
N ASP A 90 67.71 -8.52 -5.54
CA ASP A 90 69.12 -8.90 -5.37
C ASP A 90 69.90 -8.68 -6.68
N LYS A 91 70.76 -7.65 -6.67
CA LYS A 91 71.64 -7.30 -7.81
C LYS A 91 72.58 -8.44 -8.23
N LYS A 92 72.97 -9.34 -7.33
CA LYS A 92 73.82 -10.51 -7.66
C LYS A 92 73.06 -11.58 -8.44
N ARG A 93 71.73 -11.55 -8.40
CA ARG A 93 70.82 -12.51 -9.05
C ARG A 93 70.11 -11.93 -10.28
N GLY A 94 70.55 -10.76 -10.74
CA GLY A 94 69.99 -10.07 -11.91
C GLY A 94 68.78 -9.18 -11.61
N GLY A 95 68.58 -8.78 -10.35
CA GLY A 95 67.43 -8.00 -9.89
C GLY A 95 67.41 -6.51 -10.29
N GLY A 96 66.21 -5.93 -10.32
CA GLY A 96 65.94 -4.53 -10.69
C GLY A 96 65.97 -3.53 -9.52
N SER A 97 65.65 -2.26 -9.78
CA SER A 97 65.65 -1.18 -8.76
C SER A 97 64.34 -1.09 -7.97
N SER A 98 63.21 -1.43 -8.60
CA SER A 98 61.89 -1.53 -7.97
C SER A 98 61.10 -2.70 -8.55
N VAL A 99 60.25 -3.31 -7.73
CA VAL A 99 59.39 -4.43 -8.11
C VAL A 99 57.98 -4.25 -7.56
N GLN A 100 56.99 -4.52 -8.40
CA GLN A 100 55.61 -4.76 -7.98
C GLN A 100 55.37 -6.27 -8.00
N ILE A 101 54.82 -6.80 -6.91
CA ILE A 101 54.60 -8.22 -6.72
C ILE A 101 53.12 -8.42 -6.41
N SER A 102 52.50 -9.37 -7.09
CA SER A 102 51.15 -9.85 -6.81
C SER A 102 51.22 -11.35 -6.52
N VAL A 103 50.73 -11.74 -5.34
CA VAL A 103 50.60 -13.14 -4.93
C VAL A 103 49.12 -13.46 -4.83
N LYS A 104 48.66 -14.44 -5.60
CA LYS A 104 47.26 -14.84 -5.70
C LYS A 104 47.08 -16.30 -5.24
N SER A 105 46.04 -16.54 -4.44
CA SER A 105 45.62 -17.87 -4.02
C SER A 105 44.13 -18.08 -4.30
N ASN A 106 43.80 -19.10 -5.11
CA ASN A 106 42.43 -19.44 -5.47
C ASN A 106 41.79 -20.47 -4.52
N LYS A 107 42.55 -21.01 -3.55
CA LYS A 107 42.08 -22.07 -2.64
C LYS A 107 42.27 -21.73 -1.16
N SER A 108 42.70 -20.50 -0.87
CA SER A 108 42.89 -20.02 0.50
C SER A 108 41.58 -19.81 1.23
N GLU A 109 40.49 -19.49 0.51
CA GLU A 109 39.15 -19.40 1.08
C GLU A 109 38.12 -20.14 0.23
N ILE A 110 37.25 -20.95 0.86
CA ILE A 110 36.21 -21.70 0.13
C ILE A 110 35.17 -20.77 -0.46
N ARG A 111 34.84 -19.69 0.26
CA ARG A 111 33.74 -18.80 -0.07
C ARG A 111 34.14 -17.71 -1.08
N ALA A 112 35.41 -17.54 -1.38
CA ALA A 112 35.91 -16.52 -2.29
C ALA A 112 36.59 -17.14 -3.53
N ASP A 113 36.44 -16.50 -4.69
CA ASP A 113 37.08 -16.99 -5.92
C ASP A 113 38.61 -16.90 -5.84
N SER A 114 39.12 -15.82 -5.22
CA SER A 114 40.55 -15.68 -4.96
C SER A 114 40.84 -14.61 -3.91
N VAL A 115 42.00 -14.78 -3.28
CA VAL A 115 42.61 -13.80 -2.40
C VAL A 115 43.95 -13.36 -2.99
N GLU A 116 44.20 -12.06 -3.04
CA GLU A 116 45.38 -11.47 -3.65
C GLU A 116 46.10 -10.52 -2.69
N TYR A 117 47.42 -10.53 -2.71
CA TYR A 117 48.26 -9.58 -1.99
C TYR A 117 49.19 -8.89 -2.97
N HIS A 118 49.08 -7.57 -3.05
CA HIS A 118 49.88 -6.73 -3.93
C HIS A 118 50.80 -5.85 -3.10
N LEU A 119 52.09 -5.87 -3.43
CA LEU A 119 53.08 -5.07 -2.73
C LEU A 119 54.09 -4.47 -3.67
N LYS A 120 54.60 -3.30 -3.29
CA LYS A 120 55.64 -2.59 -4.02
C LYS A 120 56.85 -2.45 -3.13
N ARG A 121 58.02 -2.88 -3.61
CA ARG A 121 59.29 -2.78 -2.87
C ARG A 121 60.35 -2.19 -3.77
N ASN A 122 61.27 -1.44 -3.17
CA ASN A 122 62.38 -0.83 -3.87
C ASN A 122 63.69 -0.97 -3.09
N SER A 123 64.81 -0.93 -3.81
CA SER A 123 66.16 -1.02 -3.24
C SER A 123 66.81 0.34 -2.97
N LEU A 124 66.09 1.44 -3.21
CA LEU A 124 66.61 2.82 -3.19
C LEU A 124 66.13 3.64 -1.98
N GLY A 125 65.38 3.05 -1.05
CA GLY A 125 64.85 3.75 0.13
C GLY A 125 63.75 4.77 -0.20
N LEU A 126 63.11 4.63 -1.37
CA LEU A 126 61.92 5.41 -1.73
C LEU A 126 60.71 4.90 -0.94
N ASP A 127 59.66 5.72 -0.79
CA ASP A 127 58.41 5.28 -0.16
C ASP A 127 57.86 4.03 -0.86
N ASN A 128 57.70 2.94 -0.10
CA ASN A 128 57.19 1.67 -0.61
C ASN A 128 55.69 1.75 -0.95
N GLY A 129 55.00 2.81 -0.52
CA GLY A 129 53.55 2.94 -0.65
C GLY A 129 52.80 1.97 0.27
N LEU A 130 51.48 1.96 0.16
CA LEU A 130 50.62 1.04 0.90
C LEU A 130 50.55 -0.31 0.19
N ASP A 131 50.58 -1.38 0.97
CA ASP A 131 50.28 -2.72 0.46
C ASP A 131 48.77 -2.85 0.27
N ILE A 132 48.36 -3.64 -0.74
CA ILE A 132 46.96 -3.84 -1.08
C ILE A 132 46.61 -5.31 -0.92
N PHE A 133 45.64 -5.60 -0.06
CA PHE A 133 45.06 -6.93 0.04
C PHE A 133 43.68 -6.94 -0.62
N LYS A 134 43.39 -7.95 -1.44
CA LYS A 134 42.10 -8.09 -2.12
C LYS A 134 41.46 -9.45 -1.84
N VAL A 135 40.16 -9.43 -1.56
CA VAL A 135 39.29 -10.60 -1.54
C VAL A 135 38.33 -10.43 -2.70
N ASN A 136 38.38 -11.32 -3.68
CA ASN A 136 37.57 -11.23 -4.88
C ASN A 136 36.39 -12.22 -4.81
N LYS A 137 35.18 -11.73 -5.08
CA LYS A 137 33.93 -12.50 -5.13
C LYS A 137 33.74 -13.42 -3.92
N LEU A 138 33.77 -12.86 -2.71
CA LEU A 138 33.32 -13.54 -1.50
C LEU A 138 31.80 -13.74 -1.60
N ARG A 139 31.38 -14.98 -1.89
CA ARG A 139 30.00 -15.34 -2.14
C ARG A 139 29.30 -15.74 -0.85
N LEU A 140 28.28 -14.97 -0.46
CA LEU A 140 27.53 -15.13 0.77
C LEU A 140 26.02 -15.16 0.53
N LEU A 141 25.27 -15.65 1.51
CA LEU A 141 23.81 -15.71 1.49
C LEU A 141 23.22 -14.76 2.53
N THR A 142 22.50 -13.74 2.08
CA THR A 142 21.84 -12.76 2.96
C THR A 142 20.48 -12.37 2.40
N ILE A 143 19.62 -11.78 3.23
CA ILE A 143 18.35 -11.20 2.78
C ILE A 143 18.63 -9.73 2.43
N VAL A 144 18.66 -9.42 1.13
CA VAL A 144 18.92 -8.07 0.61
C VAL A 144 18.05 -7.74 -0.60
N GLY A 145 17.51 -6.53 -0.62
CA GLY A 145 16.71 -6.03 -1.74
C GLY A 145 15.30 -5.62 -1.35
N VAL A 146 14.72 -4.71 -2.11
CA VAL A 146 13.57 -3.89 -1.73
C VAL A 146 12.26 -4.66 -1.87
N PHE A 147 12.18 -5.58 -2.83
CA PHE A 147 10.95 -6.28 -3.18
C PHE A 147 10.58 -7.38 -2.18
N THR A 148 9.27 -7.63 -1.99
CA THR A 148 8.77 -8.63 -1.03
C THR A 148 9.37 -10.02 -1.24
N PHE A 149 9.48 -10.49 -2.49
CA PHE A 149 10.11 -11.80 -2.77
C PHE A 149 11.60 -11.85 -2.37
N GLU A 150 12.32 -10.73 -2.49
CA GLU A 150 13.72 -10.59 -2.07
C GLU A 150 13.88 -10.61 -0.56
N ARG A 151 12.80 -10.32 0.17
CA ARG A 151 12.73 -10.35 1.65
C ARG A 151 12.34 -11.72 2.20
N LEU A 152 11.74 -12.59 1.40
CA LEU A 152 11.30 -13.92 1.84
C LEU A 152 12.38 -15.00 1.69
N GLN A 153 13.43 -14.75 0.91
CA GLN A 153 14.46 -15.76 0.64
C GLN A 153 15.87 -15.16 0.69
N LYS A 154 16.82 -15.93 1.27
CA LYS A 154 18.24 -15.58 1.20
C LYS A 154 18.70 -15.61 -0.25
N GLN A 155 19.41 -14.57 -0.65
CA GLN A 155 19.94 -14.40 -1.99
C GLN A 155 21.45 -14.39 -1.94
N ILE A 156 22.04 -14.81 -3.06
CA ILE A 156 23.48 -14.78 -3.25
C ILE A 156 23.91 -13.32 -3.41
N VAL A 157 24.94 -12.91 -2.68
CA VAL A 157 25.68 -11.67 -2.88
C VAL A 157 27.16 -11.98 -3.06
N ASP A 158 27.79 -11.32 -4.03
CA ASP A 158 29.23 -11.39 -4.25
C ASP A 158 29.87 -10.11 -3.67
N ILE A 159 30.81 -10.27 -2.75
CA ILE A 159 31.48 -9.15 -2.07
C ILE A 159 32.96 -9.11 -2.49
N ASP A 160 33.39 -7.98 -3.04
CA ASP A 160 34.81 -7.68 -3.27
C ASP A 160 35.30 -6.71 -2.18
N LEU A 161 36.42 -7.06 -1.54
CA LEU A 161 37.05 -6.23 -0.51
C LEU A 161 38.47 -5.90 -0.92
N GLU A 162 38.84 -4.63 -0.87
CA GLU A 162 40.20 -4.15 -1.10
C GLU A 162 40.67 -3.29 0.06
N PHE A 163 41.76 -3.69 0.71
CA PHE A 163 42.31 -3.07 1.91
C PHE A 163 43.64 -2.40 1.58
N GLN A 164 43.81 -1.13 1.94
CA GLN A 164 45.09 -0.44 1.88
C GLN A 164 45.74 -0.45 3.28
N ILE A 165 46.97 -0.96 3.34
CA ILE A 165 47.62 -1.37 4.60
C ILE A 165 48.99 -0.70 4.70
N LYS A 166 49.31 -0.19 5.91
CA LYS A 166 50.66 0.31 6.22
C LYS A 166 51.56 -0.87 6.56
N ASP A 167 52.64 -1.03 5.79
CA ASP A 167 53.60 -2.16 5.74
C ASP A 167 53.76 -2.94 7.08
N ASN A 168 53.79 -4.28 6.99
CA ASN A 168 54.07 -5.25 8.07
C ASN A 168 53.01 -5.41 9.21
N SER A 169 51.74 -5.09 9.00
CA SER A 169 50.68 -5.51 9.94
C SER A 169 50.37 -7.01 9.79
N ASN A 170 50.50 -7.79 10.86
CA ASN A 170 50.02 -9.18 10.96
C ASN A 170 48.48 -9.23 10.97
N LEU A 171 47.83 -8.79 9.89
CA LEU A 171 46.38 -8.86 9.74
C LEU A 171 45.98 -10.32 9.48
N PHE A 172 45.16 -10.86 10.38
CA PHE A 172 44.58 -12.19 10.24
C PHE A 172 43.36 -12.11 9.32
N PHE A 173 43.59 -12.04 8.01
CA PHE A 173 42.51 -11.86 7.04
C PHE A 173 41.41 -12.94 7.09
N HIS A 174 41.76 -14.16 7.51
CA HIS A 174 40.77 -15.22 7.75
C HIS A 174 39.74 -14.84 8.83
N GLU A 175 40.16 -14.12 9.89
CA GLU A 175 39.26 -13.65 10.94
C GLU A 175 38.37 -12.53 10.43
N ILE A 176 38.93 -11.58 9.65
CA ILE A 176 38.16 -10.50 9.02
C ILE A 176 37.09 -11.07 8.06
N ILE A 177 37.49 -12.00 7.19
CA ILE A 177 36.57 -12.65 6.24
C ILE A 177 35.49 -13.43 6.98
N ASN A 178 35.85 -14.15 8.05
CA ASN A 178 34.88 -14.88 8.87
C ASN A 178 33.89 -13.95 9.56
N ASP A 179 34.35 -12.84 10.16
CA ASP A 179 33.47 -11.88 10.83
C ASP A 179 32.51 -11.21 9.83
N VAL A 180 33.01 -10.83 8.66
CA VAL A 180 32.17 -10.30 7.57
C VAL A 180 31.18 -11.35 7.11
N ALA A 181 31.61 -12.61 6.91
CA ALA A 181 30.73 -13.68 6.47
C ALA A 181 29.61 -13.95 7.48
N VAL A 182 29.95 -14.08 8.77
CA VAL A 182 28.99 -14.29 9.85
C VAL A 182 28.02 -13.12 9.93
N PHE A 183 28.53 -11.88 9.94
CA PHE A 183 27.71 -10.69 10.03
C PHE A 183 26.73 -10.58 8.85
N VAL A 184 27.19 -10.78 7.63
CA VAL A 184 26.34 -10.67 6.43
C VAL A 184 25.30 -11.79 6.39
N GLU A 185 25.67 -13.02 6.76
CA GLU A 185 24.76 -14.17 6.75
C GLU A 185 23.73 -14.14 7.89
N SER A 186 24.03 -13.44 8.99
CA SER A 186 23.16 -13.24 10.15
C SER A 186 22.35 -11.94 10.10
N SER A 187 22.70 -11.02 9.19
CA SER A 187 22.07 -9.71 9.08
C SER A 187 21.23 -9.58 7.83
N ASN A 188 20.23 -8.70 7.87
CA ASN A 188 19.35 -8.40 6.75
C ASN A 188 19.50 -6.94 6.35
N PHE A 189 19.55 -6.66 5.05
CA PHE A 189 19.88 -5.32 4.57
C PHE A 189 18.81 -4.77 3.66
N LYS A 190 18.32 -3.56 3.96
CA LYS A 190 17.31 -2.94 3.09
C LYS A 190 17.86 -2.65 1.70
N THR A 191 19.06 -2.11 1.67
CA THR A 191 19.76 -1.64 0.48
C THR A 191 21.17 -2.21 0.43
N VAL A 192 21.75 -2.29 -0.76
CA VAL A 192 23.13 -2.77 -0.94
C VAL A 192 24.12 -1.74 -0.37
N GLU A 193 23.74 -0.46 -0.38
CA GLU A 193 24.44 0.67 0.21
C GLU A 193 24.65 0.50 1.72
N ALA A 194 23.59 0.13 2.44
CA ALA A 194 23.66 -0.12 3.89
C ALA A 194 24.56 -1.33 4.19
N LEU A 195 24.47 -2.38 3.38
CA LEU A 195 25.33 -3.56 3.48
C LEU A 195 26.81 -3.18 3.29
N VAL A 196 27.14 -2.44 2.23
CA VAL A 196 28.50 -1.96 1.95
C VAL A 196 29.04 -1.11 3.10
N SER A 197 28.25 -0.17 3.59
CA SER A 197 28.64 0.73 4.69
C SER A 197 28.88 -0.05 5.99
N ASN A 198 27.98 -0.97 6.34
CA ASN A 198 28.09 -1.75 7.58
C ASN A 198 29.26 -2.73 7.56
N ILE A 199 29.60 -3.30 6.39
CA ILE A 199 30.81 -4.11 6.24
C ILE A 199 32.05 -3.25 6.56
N GLY A 200 32.12 -2.04 6.02
CA GLY A 200 33.22 -1.11 6.32
C GLY A 200 33.30 -0.77 7.81
N GLN A 201 32.16 -0.44 8.42
CA GLN A 201 32.08 -0.14 9.85
C GLN A 201 32.56 -1.32 10.70
N LEU A 202 32.09 -2.54 10.41
CA LEU A 202 32.47 -3.76 11.13
C LEU A 202 33.98 -4.00 11.06
N ILE A 203 34.58 -3.84 9.88
CA ILE A 203 36.01 -4.03 9.67
C ILE A 203 36.81 -3.02 10.51
N PHE A 204 36.46 -1.74 10.48
CA PHE A 204 37.18 -0.73 11.28
C PHE A 204 36.92 -0.88 12.79
N GLN A 205 35.74 -1.32 13.20
CA GLN A 205 35.36 -1.55 14.59
C GLN A 205 36.17 -2.70 15.22
N ASN A 206 36.29 -3.84 14.53
CA ASN A 206 36.92 -5.04 15.08
C ASN A 206 38.40 -5.17 14.70
N HIS A 207 38.79 -4.67 13.51
CA HIS A 207 40.09 -4.94 12.88
C HIS A 207 40.80 -3.68 12.35
N GLY A 208 40.41 -2.48 12.79
CA GLY A 208 40.92 -1.21 12.25
C GLY A 208 42.41 -0.92 12.46
N SER A 209 43.13 -1.72 13.25
CA SER A 209 44.57 -1.53 13.48
C SER A 209 45.39 -1.94 12.25
N GLY A 210 46.06 -0.97 11.62
CA GLY A 210 46.93 -1.20 10.46
C GLY A 210 46.27 -1.00 9.09
N ILE A 211 44.94 -0.83 9.04
CA ILE A 211 44.18 -0.57 7.81
C ILE A 211 43.97 0.94 7.66
N GLU A 212 44.41 1.52 6.53
CA GLU A 212 44.23 2.95 6.25
C GLU A 212 42.90 3.24 5.55
N SER A 213 42.50 2.36 4.62
CA SER A 213 41.22 2.44 3.93
C SER A 213 40.74 1.09 3.45
N VAL A 214 39.42 0.98 3.26
CA VAL A 214 38.75 -0.21 2.74
C VAL A 214 37.83 0.22 1.61
N LEU A 215 37.97 -0.42 0.46
CA LEU A 215 36.98 -0.41 -0.61
C LEU A 215 36.16 -1.69 -0.49
N ALA A 216 34.88 -1.55 -0.19
CA ALA A 216 33.94 -2.66 -0.22
C ALA A 216 33.01 -2.49 -1.42
N LYS A 217 32.84 -3.55 -2.20
CA LYS A 217 31.90 -3.61 -3.31
C LYS A 217 31.01 -4.83 -3.13
N VAL A 218 29.71 -4.63 -3.22
CA VAL A 218 28.73 -5.70 -3.13
C VAL A 218 27.94 -5.75 -4.42
N THR A 219 27.89 -6.94 -5.02
CA THR A 219 27.18 -7.20 -6.27
C THR A 219 26.11 -8.25 -6.03
N LYS A 220 24.89 -7.95 -6.47
CA LYS A 220 23.77 -8.88 -6.53
C LYS A 220 23.73 -9.54 -7.91
N PRO A 221 24.19 -10.79 -8.06
CA PRO A 221 24.13 -11.50 -9.33
C PRO A 221 22.69 -11.72 -9.78
N ASN A 222 22.46 -11.71 -11.10
CA ASN A 222 21.17 -12.02 -11.73
C ASN A 222 19.98 -11.15 -11.27
N ALA A 223 20.22 -9.92 -10.80
CA ALA A 223 19.15 -9.01 -10.38
C ALA A 223 18.13 -8.70 -11.51
N PHE A 224 18.59 -8.74 -12.78
CA PHE A 224 17.73 -8.59 -13.96
C PHE A 224 18.17 -9.60 -15.04
N SER A 225 17.24 -10.03 -15.90
CA SER A 225 17.43 -11.09 -16.92
C SER A 225 18.50 -10.83 -17.98
N HIS A 226 19.07 -9.62 -18.03
CA HIS A 226 19.97 -9.17 -19.11
C HIS A 226 21.33 -8.66 -18.65
N ILE A 227 21.68 -8.83 -17.36
CA ILE A 227 22.96 -8.37 -16.81
C ILE A 227 23.56 -9.41 -15.85
N GLU A 228 24.88 -9.39 -15.67
CA GLU A 228 25.58 -10.29 -14.73
C GLU A 228 25.23 -9.97 -13.27
N GLY A 229 25.02 -8.69 -12.92
CA GLY A 229 24.56 -8.25 -11.60
C GLY A 229 24.54 -6.73 -11.44
N VAL A 230 23.89 -6.24 -10.39
CA VAL A 230 23.89 -4.82 -9.97
C VAL A 230 24.58 -4.71 -8.62
N GLY A 231 25.37 -3.67 -8.40
CA GLY A 231 26.09 -3.51 -7.15
C GLY A 231 26.47 -2.07 -6.82
N VAL A 232 26.89 -1.88 -5.57
CA VAL A 232 27.38 -0.62 -5.03
C VAL A 232 28.80 -0.84 -4.52
N SER A 233 29.66 0.16 -4.67
CA SER A 233 30.98 0.18 -4.05
C SER A 233 31.20 1.46 -3.26
N SER A 234 31.82 1.37 -2.09
CA SER A 234 32.18 2.52 -1.27
C SER A 234 33.62 2.42 -0.79
N PHE A 235 34.34 3.54 -0.90
CA PHE A 235 35.69 3.71 -0.37
C PHE A 235 35.59 4.40 0.99
N MET A 236 36.07 3.73 2.04
CA MET A 236 35.81 4.10 3.43
C MET A 236 37.14 4.23 4.20
N LYS A 237 37.19 5.20 5.11
CA LYS A 237 38.28 5.38 6.07
C LYS A 237 37.72 5.28 7.49
N GLN A 238 38.58 5.04 8.48
CA GLN A 238 38.17 4.98 9.88
C GLN A 238 37.41 6.26 10.34
N GLU A 239 37.76 7.41 9.77
CA GLU A 239 37.11 8.69 10.09
C GLU A 239 35.66 8.78 9.63
N SER A 240 35.26 7.97 8.64
CA SER A 240 33.90 7.92 8.11
C SER A 240 32.86 7.42 9.13
N PHE A 241 33.31 6.89 10.27
CA PHE A 241 32.45 6.25 11.29
C PHE A 241 32.58 6.87 12.69
N LYS A 242 33.20 8.05 12.84
CA LYS A 242 33.42 8.68 14.17
C LYS A 242 32.13 9.01 14.94
N ASP A 243 31.03 9.27 14.23
CA ASP A 243 29.73 9.67 14.81
C ASP A 243 28.66 8.56 14.72
N THR A 244 29.07 7.31 14.44
CA THR A 244 28.14 6.18 14.22
C THR A 244 28.08 5.28 15.45
N GLN A 245 26.89 4.80 15.83
CA GLN A 245 26.77 3.86 16.95
C GLN A 245 27.44 2.51 16.62
N PRO A 246 28.11 1.84 17.58
CA PRO A 246 28.74 0.55 17.36
C PRO A 246 27.73 -0.52 16.91
N LEU A 247 28.11 -1.36 15.96
CA LEU A 247 27.29 -2.50 15.56
C LEU A 247 27.29 -3.54 16.68
N VAL A 248 26.10 -3.94 17.13
CA VAL A 248 25.88 -5.03 18.09
C VAL A 248 25.08 -6.12 17.37
N PHE A 249 25.60 -7.35 17.33
CA PHE A 249 24.84 -8.50 16.82
C PHE A 249 25.05 -9.72 17.73
N SER A 250 23.97 -10.42 18.05
CA SER A 250 23.95 -11.62 18.89
C SER A 250 24.15 -12.86 18.02
N HIS A 251 25.02 -13.78 18.45
CA HIS A 251 25.15 -15.11 17.82
C HIS A 251 23.89 -15.95 18.11
N VAL A 252 22.79 -15.72 17.39
CA VAL A 252 21.59 -16.55 17.51
C VAL A 252 21.53 -17.52 16.34
N THR A 253 21.84 -18.78 16.61
CA THR A 253 21.53 -19.91 15.75
C THR A 253 20.04 -20.21 15.85
N ASN A 254 19.19 -19.64 14.99
CA ASN A 254 17.80 -20.08 14.86
C ASN A 254 17.37 -20.24 13.40
N SER A 255 16.70 -21.36 13.13
CA SER A 255 16.28 -21.86 11.82
C SER A 255 14.83 -21.51 11.45
N SER A 256 14.21 -20.54 12.13
CA SER A 256 12.86 -20.06 11.84
C SER A 256 12.90 -18.74 11.06
N PHE A 257 12.03 -18.63 10.06
CA PHE A 257 11.85 -17.48 9.20
C PHE A 257 11.56 -16.20 10.02
N ASN A 258 12.49 -15.23 10.04
CA ASN A 258 12.36 -13.95 10.74
C ASN A 258 12.23 -12.82 9.72
N MET A 259 11.17 -12.00 9.83
CA MET A 259 11.11 -10.73 9.11
C MET A 259 12.21 -9.78 9.61
N PRO A 260 12.80 -8.95 8.72
CA PRO A 260 13.94 -8.10 9.05
C PRO A 260 13.48 -6.86 9.82
N VAL A 261 13.37 -6.99 11.14
CA VAL A 261 13.12 -5.89 12.06
C VAL A 261 14.34 -5.79 12.96
N GLY A 262 14.95 -4.61 13.06
CA GLY A 262 15.99 -4.39 14.08
C GLY A 262 15.35 -4.57 15.45
N GLU A 263 16.04 -5.21 16.39
CA GLU A 263 15.55 -5.31 17.77
C GLU A 263 15.44 -3.90 18.37
N ILE A 264 14.26 -3.27 18.24
CA ILE A 264 13.92 -2.09 19.02
C ILE A 264 13.72 -2.63 20.43
N SER A 265 14.62 -2.23 21.32
CA SER A 265 14.55 -2.55 22.74
C SER A 265 13.26 -1.94 23.29
N THR A 266 12.25 -2.77 23.51
CA THR A 266 10.95 -2.39 24.08
C THR A 266 11.13 -1.90 25.52
N THR A 267 11.50 -0.63 25.66
CA THR A 267 11.35 0.09 26.93
C THR A 267 10.07 0.90 26.87
N SER A 268 9.22 0.74 27.88
CA SER A 268 7.91 1.41 28.02
C SER A 268 7.96 2.94 28.03
N GLN A 269 9.15 3.55 27.94
CA GLN A 269 9.34 5.00 27.86
C GLN A 269 9.16 5.58 26.44
N GLU A 270 9.12 4.75 25.39
CA GLU A 270 9.03 5.22 23.99
C GLU A 270 7.60 5.38 23.43
N TYR A 271 6.56 4.95 24.15
CA TYR A 271 5.16 4.97 23.67
C TYR A 271 4.28 6.01 24.38
N HIS A 272 4.85 7.19 24.64
CA HIS A 272 4.08 8.31 25.22
C HIS A 272 3.51 9.22 24.12
N GLY A 273 2.20 9.48 24.15
CA GLY A 273 1.53 10.41 23.24
C GLY A 273 0.35 9.83 22.47
N ASP A 274 -0.04 10.55 21.41
CA ASP A 274 -1.11 10.15 20.49
C ASP A 274 -0.57 9.09 19.51
N HIS A 275 -1.24 7.95 19.41
CA HIS A 275 -0.91 6.86 18.48
C HIS A 275 -2.08 6.57 17.53
N VAL A 276 -1.77 5.99 16.36
CA VAL A 276 -2.74 5.56 15.36
C VAL A 276 -2.48 4.11 14.97
N ALA A 277 -3.55 3.32 14.89
CA ALA A 277 -3.49 1.97 14.36
C ALA A 277 -4.60 1.72 13.32
N PHE A 278 -4.34 0.76 12.43
CA PHE A 278 -5.31 0.27 11.45
C PHE A 278 -5.61 -1.18 11.81
N ILE A 279 -6.87 -1.45 12.15
CA ILE A 279 -7.33 -2.76 12.59
C ILE A 279 -8.23 -3.34 11.51
N ALA A 280 -7.89 -4.49 10.95
CA ALA A 280 -8.80 -5.24 10.11
C ALA A 280 -9.80 -5.98 10.98
N PHE A 281 -11.07 -5.96 10.59
CA PHE A 281 -12.11 -6.76 11.21
C PHE A 281 -12.71 -7.75 10.22
N GLY A 282 -13.09 -8.94 10.69
CA GLY A 282 -13.71 -9.99 9.88
C GLY A 282 -14.73 -10.79 10.67
N SER A 283 -15.90 -11.06 10.08
CA SER A 283 -16.97 -11.87 10.70
C SER A 283 -17.68 -12.73 9.66
N ASN A 284 -17.93 -14.02 9.95
CA ASN A 284 -18.72 -14.89 9.06
C ASN A 284 -19.80 -15.71 9.77
N THR A 285 -19.79 -15.81 11.11
CA THR A 285 -20.84 -16.51 11.89
C THR A 285 -21.78 -15.55 12.63
N GLY A 286 -23.00 -16.01 12.90
CA GLY A 286 -24.02 -15.25 13.61
C GLY A 286 -24.52 -14.03 12.83
N ASN A 287 -24.82 -12.93 13.53
CA ASN A 287 -25.17 -11.65 12.91
C ASN A 287 -23.88 -10.82 12.71
N GLN A 288 -23.30 -10.92 11.50
CA GLN A 288 -21.97 -10.41 11.23
C GLN A 288 -21.86 -8.88 11.43
N VAL A 289 -22.87 -8.13 10.98
CA VAL A 289 -22.91 -6.67 11.11
C VAL A 289 -23.03 -6.26 12.57
N ALA A 290 -23.90 -6.93 13.34
CA ALA A 290 -24.07 -6.65 14.76
C ALA A 290 -22.79 -6.96 15.56
N ASN A 291 -22.08 -8.04 15.23
CA ASN A 291 -20.80 -8.39 15.85
C ASN A 291 -19.75 -7.29 15.59
N ILE A 292 -19.64 -6.83 14.34
CA ILE A 292 -18.72 -5.74 13.96
C ILE A 292 -19.08 -4.45 14.70
N GLN A 293 -20.36 -4.05 14.69
CA GLN A 293 -20.81 -2.83 15.38
C GLN A 293 -20.54 -2.90 16.89
N LYS A 294 -20.78 -4.06 17.51
CA LYS A 294 -20.49 -4.29 18.92
C LYS A 294 -18.99 -4.20 19.21
N ALA A 295 -18.14 -4.79 18.35
CA ALA A 295 -16.69 -4.70 18.50
C ALA A 295 -16.21 -3.24 18.45
N LEU A 296 -16.69 -2.45 17.49
CA LEU A 296 -16.33 -1.03 17.39
C LEU A 296 -16.84 -0.21 18.58
N ALA A 297 -18.04 -0.49 19.08
CA ALA A 297 -18.57 0.18 20.27
C ALA A 297 -17.78 -0.19 21.54
N LEU A 298 -17.22 -1.41 21.61
CA LEU A 298 -16.36 -1.83 22.71
C LEU A 298 -15.01 -1.13 22.67
N LEU A 299 -14.42 -0.88 21.49
CA LEU A 299 -13.15 -0.12 21.40
C LEU A 299 -13.25 1.25 22.08
N GLU A 300 -14.34 1.98 21.86
CA GLU A 300 -14.58 3.28 22.50
C GLU A 300 -14.65 3.17 24.04
N GLN A 301 -15.03 2.01 24.60
CA GLN A 301 -15.05 1.78 26.06
C GLN A 301 -13.65 1.59 26.65
N TYR A 302 -12.65 1.26 25.82
CA TYR A 302 -11.25 1.15 26.21
C TYR A 302 -10.45 2.43 25.87
N ASP A 303 -11.12 3.57 25.70
CA ASP A 303 -10.52 4.84 25.28
C ASP A 303 -9.80 4.76 23.91
N ILE A 304 -10.21 3.82 23.05
CA ILE A 304 -9.74 3.67 21.68
C ILE A 304 -10.78 4.30 20.75
N HIS A 305 -10.47 5.48 20.25
CA HIS A 305 -11.39 6.26 19.44
C HIS A 305 -11.38 5.80 17.97
N VAL A 306 -12.56 5.57 17.40
CA VAL A 306 -12.72 5.21 15.99
C VAL A 306 -12.78 6.47 15.14
N GLU A 307 -11.68 6.81 14.46
CA GLU A 307 -11.61 8.01 13.60
C GLU A 307 -12.39 7.83 12.29
N SER A 308 -12.25 6.67 11.66
CA SER A 308 -12.92 6.36 10.39
C SER A 308 -12.95 4.87 10.11
N THR A 309 -13.88 4.44 9.27
CA THR A 309 -14.00 3.07 8.79
C THR A 309 -13.84 3.03 7.27
N SER A 310 -13.37 1.92 6.74
CA SER A 310 -13.56 1.60 5.33
C SER A 310 -15.05 1.35 5.03
N SER A 311 -15.36 1.09 3.77
CA SER A 311 -16.57 0.36 3.39
C SER A 311 -16.57 -1.06 3.96
N LEU A 312 -17.76 -1.63 4.07
CA LEU A 312 -17.96 -3.01 4.50
C LEU A 312 -18.01 -3.90 3.25
N TYR A 313 -17.27 -5.00 3.26
CA TYR A 313 -17.10 -5.86 2.10
C TYR A 313 -17.47 -7.31 2.41
N ILE A 314 -18.19 -7.95 1.50
CA ILE A 314 -18.41 -9.40 1.49
C ILE A 314 -17.30 -10.04 0.65
N SER A 315 -16.62 -11.04 1.21
CA SER A 315 -15.60 -11.84 0.53
C SER A 315 -15.89 -13.33 0.64
N LYS A 316 -15.42 -14.11 -0.35
CA LYS A 316 -15.34 -15.56 -0.23
C LYS A 316 -14.28 -15.97 0.80
N PRO A 317 -14.50 -17.09 1.54
CA PRO A 317 -13.50 -17.63 2.45
C PRO A 317 -12.16 -17.90 1.75
N MET A 318 -11.06 -17.64 2.46
CA MET A 318 -9.70 -17.97 2.02
C MET A 318 -9.19 -19.15 2.87
N TYR A 319 -8.42 -20.05 2.27
CA TYR A 319 -7.85 -21.29 2.83
C TYR A 319 -8.86 -22.41 3.10
N TYR A 320 -10.01 -22.10 3.70
CA TYR A 320 -11.07 -23.07 4.00
C TYR A 320 -12.37 -22.69 3.29
N LEU A 321 -12.60 -23.31 2.14
CA LEU A 321 -13.65 -22.90 1.20
C LEU A 321 -15.08 -23.28 1.65
N ASP A 322 -15.23 -24.30 2.50
CA ASP A 322 -16.54 -24.78 2.97
C ASP A 322 -17.00 -24.02 4.23
N GLN A 323 -17.22 -22.71 4.08
CA GLN A 323 -17.66 -21.81 5.16
C GLN A 323 -18.55 -20.67 4.62
N PRO A 324 -19.34 -19.98 5.47
CA PRO A 324 -20.06 -18.78 5.07
C PRO A 324 -19.13 -17.64 4.63
N ASP A 325 -19.62 -16.78 3.74
CA ASP A 325 -18.93 -15.57 3.28
C ASP A 325 -18.59 -14.63 4.46
N PHE A 326 -17.44 -13.97 4.37
CA PHE A 326 -16.96 -13.04 5.40
C PHE A 326 -17.38 -11.61 5.11
N PHE A 327 -17.75 -10.90 6.16
CA PHE A 327 -17.90 -9.44 6.20
C PHE A 327 -16.61 -8.85 6.76
N ASN A 328 -15.90 -8.08 5.95
CA ASN A 328 -14.59 -7.55 6.25
C ASN A 328 -14.53 -6.03 6.09
N GLY A 329 -13.60 -5.40 6.79
CA GLY A 329 -13.23 -4.02 6.59
C GLY A 329 -12.02 -3.66 7.45
N VAL A 330 -11.64 -2.39 7.40
CA VAL A 330 -10.56 -1.83 8.21
C VAL A 330 -11.09 -0.62 8.94
N VAL A 331 -10.68 -0.47 10.20
CA VAL A 331 -10.96 0.71 11.01
C VAL A 331 -9.66 1.41 11.36
N LYS A 332 -9.64 2.73 11.19
CA LYS A 332 -8.56 3.59 11.68
C LYS A 332 -8.94 4.04 13.09
N VAL A 333 -8.07 3.77 14.05
CA VAL A 333 -8.29 4.14 15.45
C VAL A 333 -7.16 5.02 15.96
N SER A 334 -7.46 5.87 16.93
CA SER A 334 -6.49 6.63 17.68
C SER A 334 -6.71 6.51 19.19
N PHE A 335 -5.61 6.54 19.92
CA PHE A 335 -5.57 6.32 21.37
C PHE A 335 -4.30 6.93 21.96
N LYS A 336 -4.19 6.93 23.29
CA LYS A 336 -3.04 7.49 24.00
C LYS A 336 -2.34 6.44 24.82
N ASP A 337 -1.00 6.50 24.83
CA ASP A 337 -0.15 5.77 25.76
C ASP A 337 -0.41 4.25 25.84
N LEU A 338 -0.82 3.60 24.73
CA LEU A 338 -0.97 2.14 24.64
C LEU A 338 0.11 1.54 23.75
N THR A 339 0.76 0.47 24.20
CA THR A 339 1.71 -0.28 23.37
C THR A 339 0.99 -1.23 22.39
N PRO A 340 1.65 -1.68 21.31
CA PRO A 340 1.08 -2.67 20.39
C PRO A 340 0.62 -3.97 21.08
N GLN A 341 1.33 -4.41 22.12
CA GLN A 341 1.02 -5.61 22.89
C GLN A 341 -0.23 -5.40 23.76
N GLU A 342 -0.38 -4.23 24.38
CA GLU A 342 -1.58 -3.88 25.16
C GLU A 342 -2.80 -3.75 24.24
N LEU A 343 -2.65 -3.13 23.07
CA LEU A 343 -3.70 -3.09 22.06
C LEU A 343 -4.13 -4.51 21.65
N LEU A 344 -3.18 -5.39 21.34
CA LEU A 344 -3.48 -6.79 21.00
C LEU A 344 -4.22 -7.51 22.14
N ALA A 345 -3.85 -7.25 23.40
CA ALA A 345 -4.52 -7.84 24.56
C ALA A 345 -5.98 -7.36 24.66
N ILE A 346 -6.25 -6.08 24.43
CA ILE A 346 -7.59 -5.49 24.41
C ILE A 346 -8.43 -6.10 23.27
N LEU A 347 -7.86 -6.23 22.06
CA LEU A 347 -8.57 -6.83 20.92
C LEU A 347 -8.97 -8.28 21.22
N LYS A 348 -8.06 -9.08 21.79
CA LYS A 348 -8.38 -10.45 22.23
C LYS A 348 -9.45 -10.45 23.34
N ASP A 349 -9.42 -9.50 24.26
CA ASP A 349 -10.45 -9.38 25.30
C ASP A 349 -11.85 -9.17 24.69
N ILE A 350 -11.95 -8.29 23.69
CA ILE A 350 -13.18 -8.02 22.92
C ILE A 350 -13.67 -9.30 22.23
N GLU A 351 -12.78 -10.02 21.53
CA GLU A 351 -13.13 -11.26 20.84
C GLU A 351 -13.65 -12.34 21.78
N TYR A 352 -12.86 -12.69 22.81
CA TYR A 352 -13.12 -13.88 23.62
C TYR A 352 -14.09 -13.65 24.78
N LYS A 353 -14.06 -12.48 25.44
CA LYS A 353 -14.89 -12.24 26.64
C LYS A 353 -16.20 -11.53 26.33
N HIS A 354 -16.22 -10.64 25.35
CA HIS A 354 -17.40 -9.79 25.09
C HIS A 354 -18.26 -10.31 23.93
N ILE A 355 -17.63 -10.88 22.91
CA ILE A 355 -18.32 -11.42 21.73
C ILE A 355 -18.39 -12.96 21.77
N ASN A 356 -17.71 -13.59 22.75
CA ASN A 356 -17.69 -15.04 22.98
C ASN A 356 -17.22 -15.84 21.76
N ARG A 357 -16.16 -15.37 21.10
CA ARG A 357 -15.52 -16.10 20.00
C ARG A 357 -15.07 -17.49 20.47
N VAL A 358 -15.45 -18.52 19.73
CA VAL A 358 -14.98 -19.90 19.94
C VAL A 358 -13.98 -20.27 18.85
N LYS A 359 -12.71 -20.45 19.22
CA LYS A 359 -11.67 -20.86 18.28
C LYS A 359 -11.66 -22.39 18.13
N GLU A 360 -12.22 -22.90 17.03
CA GLU A 360 -12.15 -24.34 16.71
C GLU A 360 -10.80 -24.74 16.10
N PHE A 361 -10.34 -24.00 15.07
CA PHE A 361 -9.05 -24.18 14.40
C PHE A 361 -8.59 -22.87 13.71
N ASP A 362 -7.34 -22.81 13.25
CA ASP A 362 -6.80 -21.62 12.58
C ASP A 362 -7.49 -21.35 11.25
N ASN A 363 -7.90 -20.10 11.01
CA ASN A 363 -8.72 -19.66 9.85
C ASN A 363 -10.11 -20.34 9.74
N GLY A 364 -10.65 -20.85 10.84
CA GLY A 364 -12.02 -21.36 10.91
C GLY A 364 -13.09 -20.26 10.96
N PRO A 365 -14.39 -20.65 10.98
CA PRO A 365 -15.50 -19.73 11.18
C PRO A 365 -15.38 -18.99 12.52
N ARG A 366 -15.79 -17.72 12.55
CA ARG A 366 -15.66 -16.83 13.72
C ARG A 366 -16.71 -15.72 13.71
N GLU A 367 -17.15 -15.38 14.92
CA GLU A 367 -18.10 -14.31 15.19
C GLU A 367 -17.45 -12.95 14.91
N ILE A 368 -16.18 -12.80 15.27
CA ILE A 368 -15.35 -11.61 14.99
C ILE A 368 -13.86 -11.99 15.04
N ASP A 369 -13.06 -11.29 14.25
CA ASP A 369 -11.59 -11.30 14.24
C ASP A 369 -11.14 -9.84 14.18
N LEU A 370 -10.15 -9.44 14.98
CA LEU A 370 -9.58 -8.10 15.03
C LEU A 370 -8.04 -8.18 14.95
N ASP A 371 -7.51 -7.85 13.78
CA ASP A 371 -6.07 -7.93 13.48
C ASP A 371 -5.45 -6.53 13.35
N ILE A 372 -4.35 -6.26 14.08
CA ILE A 372 -3.56 -5.04 13.90
C ILE A 372 -2.79 -5.15 12.57
N ILE A 373 -3.12 -4.31 11.60
CA ILE A 373 -2.50 -4.29 10.27
C ILE A 373 -1.30 -3.34 10.22
N LEU A 374 -1.49 -2.12 10.69
CA LEU A 374 -0.47 -1.08 10.80
C LEU A 374 -0.59 -0.42 12.18
N TYR A 375 0.53 0.07 12.69
CA TYR A 375 0.61 0.83 13.95
C TYR A 375 1.68 1.89 13.72
N ASP A 376 1.31 3.17 13.77
CA ASP A 376 2.17 4.29 13.40
C ASP A 376 3.07 3.96 12.19
N ASP A 377 4.37 4.17 12.30
CA ASP A 377 5.40 3.72 11.34
C ASP A 377 6.31 2.62 11.93
N ILE A 378 5.84 1.88 12.94
CA ILE A 378 6.67 0.89 13.63
C ILE A 378 6.81 -0.41 12.84
N LEU A 379 7.97 -1.05 13.01
CA LEU A 379 8.21 -2.42 12.61
C LEU A 379 8.35 -3.27 13.87
N LEU A 380 7.52 -4.32 13.99
CA LEU A 380 7.56 -5.25 15.12
C LEU A 380 7.56 -6.67 14.60
N ASN A 381 8.48 -7.49 15.08
CA ASN A 381 8.50 -8.93 14.78
C ASN A 381 8.79 -9.70 16.06
N THR A 382 7.73 -10.02 16.80
CA THR A 382 7.77 -10.85 18.00
C THR A 382 7.04 -12.15 17.74
N PRO A 383 7.28 -13.23 18.52
CA PRO A 383 6.53 -14.48 18.38
C PRO A 383 5.00 -14.31 18.52
N GLU A 384 4.56 -13.28 19.25
CA GLU A 384 3.15 -13.04 19.58
C GLU A 384 2.48 -12.02 18.64
N LEU A 385 3.24 -11.08 18.07
CA LEU A 385 2.74 -9.97 17.26
C LEU A 385 3.74 -9.55 16.18
N ILE A 386 3.23 -9.39 14.95
CA ILE A 386 3.99 -8.93 13.78
C ILE A 386 3.29 -7.72 13.18
N ILE A 387 4.02 -6.60 13.04
CA ILE A 387 3.54 -5.34 12.44
C ILE A 387 4.58 -4.85 11.42
N PRO A 388 4.19 -4.47 10.19
CA PRO A 388 2.88 -4.69 9.57
C PRO A 388 2.44 -6.16 9.54
N HIS A 389 1.13 -6.41 9.50
CA HIS A 389 0.61 -7.78 9.56
C HIS A 389 1.16 -8.64 8.41
N LYS A 390 1.76 -9.80 8.75
CA LYS A 390 2.51 -10.66 7.82
C LYS A 390 1.77 -11.05 6.53
N SER A 391 0.45 -11.22 6.59
CA SER A 391 -0.37 -11.67 5.44
C SER A 391 -1.18 -10.54 4.81
N MET A 392 -0.97 -9.27 5.20
CA MET A 392 -1.80 -8.18 4.66
C MET A 392 -1.67 -8.06 3.13
N LEU A 393 -0.46 -8.28 2.59
CA LEU A 393 -0.16 -8.12 1.17
C LEU A 393 -0.76 -9.21 0.27
N GLU A 394 -1.29 -10.29 0.84
CA GLU A 394 -1.86 -11.43 0.10
C GLU A 394 -3.39 -11.37 0.02
N ARG A 395 -4.03 -10.43 0.73
CA ARG A 395 -5.47 -10.45 1.01
C ARG A 395 -6.17 -9.22 0.45
N THR A 396 -6.98 -9.39 -0.59
CA THR A 396 -7.79 -8.29 -1.14
C THR A 396 -8.76 -7.73 -0.11
N PHE A 397 -9.39 -8.59 0.70
CA PHE A 397 -10.29 -8.19 1.79
C PHE A 397 -9.61 -7.43 2.95
N VAL A 398 -8.28 -7.31 2.94
CA VAL A 398 -7.51 -6.42 3.83
C VAL A 398 -7.03 -5.18 3.06
N LEU A 399 -6.38 -5.36 1.91
CA LEU A 399 -5.78 -4.24 1.17
C LEU A 399 -6.81 -3.29 0.56
N GLN A 400 -7.92 -3.79 0.03
CA GLN A 400 -8.95 -2.95 -0.58
C GLN A 400 -9.57 -1.99 0.44
N PRO A 401 -10.08 -2.46 1.60
CA PRO A 401 -10.56 -1.55 2.64
C PRO A 401 -9.44 -0.70 3.25
N LEU A 402 -8.21 -1.19 3.39
CA LEU A 402 -7.09 -0.39 3.89
C LEU A 402 -6.77 0.80 2.96
N CYS A 403 -6.73 0.58 1.65
CA CYS A 403 -6.46 1.62 0.64
C CYS A 403 -7.51 2.73 0.62
N GLU A 404 -8.66 2.52 1.24
CA GLU A 404 -9.64 3.60 1.43
C GLU A 404 -9.29 4.56 2.56
N LEU A 405 -8.38 4.17 3.45
CA LEU A 405 -7.98 4.87 4.67
C LEU A 405 -6.53 5.36 4.65
N VAL A 406 -5.71 4.87 3.73
CA VAL A 406 -4.34 5.35 3.51
C VAL A 406 -4.22 6.03 2.15
N PRO A 407 -3.39 7.06 1.98
CA PRO A 407 -3.22 7.73 0.69
C PRO A 407 -2.42 6.88 -0.32
N PRO A 408 -2.51 7.17 -1.63
CA PRO A 408 -1.84 6.38 -2.67
C PRO A 408 -0.32 6.44 -2.66
N ASP A 409 0.26 7.42 -1.97
CA ASP A 409 1.69 7.56 -1.71
C ASP A 409 2.14 6.90 -0.40
N GLN A 410 1.23 6.32 0.40
CA GLN A 410 1.60 5.56 1.60
C GLN A 410 2.41 4.31 1.23
N ILE A 411 3.67 4.32 1.64
CA ILE A 411 4.62 3.24 1.39
C ILE A 411 4.47 2.15 2.45
N HIS A 412 4.44 0.89 2.02
CA HIS A 412 4.49 -0.25 2.94
C HIS A 412 5.90 -0.34 3.59
N PRO A 413 6.01 -0.35 4.93
CA PRO A 413 7.29 -0.22 5.64
C PRO A 413 8.39 -1.26 5.30
N ILE A 414 7.98 -2.44 4.81
CA ILE A 414 8.88 -3.57 4.53
C ILE A 414 9.24 -3.65 3.04
N SER A 415 8.23 -3.59 2.16
CA SER A 415 8.43 -3.73 0.71
C SER A 415 8.86 -2.43 0.04
N ALA A 416 8.74 -1.29 0.75
CA ALA A 416 9.00 0.05 0.25
C ALA A 416 8.28 0.40 -1.07
N GLU A 417 7.12 -0.21 -1.30
CA GLU A 417 6.23 0.08 -2.42
C GLU A 417 4.93 0.68 -1.87
N PRO A 418 4.25 1.55 -2.63
CA PRO A 418 2.92 2.02 -2.26
C PRO A 418 1.97 0.85 -1.96
N ILE A 419 1.22 0.92 -0.86
CA ILE A 419 0.24 -0.13 -0.48
C ILE A 419 -0.78 -0.33 -1.62
N HIS A 420 -1.14 0.74 -2.32
CA HIS A 420 -2.02 0.72 -3.48
C HIS A 420 -1.48 -0.11 -4.66
N ASN A 421 -0.17 -0.19 -4.85
CA ASN A 421 0.43 -1.00 -5.91
C ASN A 421 0.27 -2.50 -5.61
N HIS A 422 0.35 -2.90 -4.34
CA HIS A 422 0.08 -4.29 -3.93
C HIS A 422 -1.38 -4.66 -4.17
N LEU A 423 -2.32 -3.77 -3.84
CA LEU A 423 -3.74 -3.97 -4.17
C LEU A 423 -3.93 -4.14 -5.68
N GLN A 424 -3.31 -3.28 -6.48
CA GLN A 424 -3.38 -3.36 -7.95
C GLN A 424 -2.89 -4.72 -8.45
N GLN A 425 -1.75 -5.21 -7.95
CA GLN A 425 -1.21 -6.52 -8.31
C GLN A 425 -2.18 -7.66 -7.95
N LEU A 426 -2.84 -7.60 -6.79
CA LEU A 426 -3.84 -8.59 -6.40
C LEU A 426 -5.12 -8.54 -7.24
N LEU A 427 -5.57 -7.36 -7.66
CA LEU A 427 -6.80 -7.22 -8.45
C LEU A 427 -6.64 -7.66 -9.91
N VAL A 428 -5.42 -7.60 -10.45
CA VAL A 428 -5.08 -8.03 -11.82
C VAL A 428 -4.84 -9.54 -11.90
N ASN A 429 -4.35 -10.15 -10.82
CA ASN A 429 -4.06 -11.59 -10.78
C ASN A 429 -5.24 -12.36 -10.19
N ALA A 430 -5.64 -13.46 -10.85
CA ALA A 430 -6.60 -14.39 -10.25
C ALA A 430 -5.95 -15.12 -9.06
N PRO A 431 -6.68 -15.38 -7.96
CA PRO A 431 -6.17 -16.22 -6.90
C PRO A 431 -6.00 -17.67 -7.40
N GLU A 432 -5.11 -18.43 -6.78
CA GLU A 432 -5.09 -19.88 -7.01
C GLU A 432 -6.40 -20.49 -6.49
N GLU A 433 -7.09 -21.27 -7.33
CA GLU A 433 -8.42 -21.85 -7.01
C GLU A 433 -8.41 -22.70 -5.74
N THR A 434 -7.26 -23.27 -5.37
CA THR A 434 -7.06 -24.06 -4.14
C THR A 434 -6.98 -23.21 -2.87
N LEU A 435 -6.66 -21.91 -3.00
CA LEU A 435 -6.50 -20.97 -1.90
C LEU A 435 -7.77 -20.14 -1.67
N GLN A 436 -8.45 -19.69 -2.72
CA GLN A 436 -9.65 -18.88 -2.63
C GLN A 436 -10.50 -19.02 -3.90
N GLU A 437 -11.82 -19.14 -3.75
CA GLU A 437 -12.75 -19.20 -4.89
C GLU A 437 -12.69 -17.91 -5.74
N SER A 438 -12.64 -16.75 -5.08
CA SER A 438 -12.62 -15.46 -5.73
C SER A 438 -12.01 -14.40 -4.82
N SER A 439 -11.15 -13.54 -5.39
CA SER A 439 -10.59 -12.38 -4.71
C SER A 439 -11.49 -11.14 -4.81
N GLN A 440 -12.62 -11.25 -5.53
CA GLN A 440 -13.57 -10.17 -5.74
C GLN A 440 -14.36 -9.87 -4.46
N LEU A 441 -14.58 -8.58 -4.20
CA LEU A 441 -15.34 -8.12 -3.04
C LEU A 441 -16.63 -7.45 -3.49
N LEU A 442 -17.72 -7.72 -2.77
CA LEU A 442 -18.96 -6.96 -2.90
C LEU A 442 -19.03 -5.95 -1.77
N GLN A 443 -19.11 -4.66 -2.08
CA GLN A 443 -19.47 -3.65 -1.10
C GLN A 443 -20.85 -3.99 -0.53
N PHE A 444 -21.06 -3.81 0.76
CA PHE A 444 -22.33 -4.03 1.44
C PHE A 444 -22.69 -2.81 2.30
N ILE A 445 -23.93 -2.33 2.16
CA ILE A 445 -24.48 -1.24 2.96
C ILE A 445 -25.57 -1.82 3.86
N PRO A 446 -25.35 -1.95 5.18
CA PRO A 446 -26.33 -2.53 6.08
C PRO A 446 -27.66 -1.78 6.11
N VAL A 447 -28.77 -2.53 6.12
CA VAL A 447 -30.11 -2.03 6.40
C VAL A 447 -30.57 -2.69 7.71
N PRO A 448 -30.61 -1.98 8.85
CA PRO A 448 -30.83 -2.58 10.17
C PRO A 448 -32.08 -3.47 10.31
N ARG A 449 -33.13 -3.19 9.53
CA ARG A 449 -34.37 -3.96 9.52
C ARG A 449 -34.23 -5.33 8.85
N LEU A 450 -33.32 -5.47 7.90
CA LEU A 450 -33.21 -6.66 7.04
C LEU A 450 -32.14 -7.62 7.53
N GLU A 451 -32.36 -8.90 7.30
CA GLU A 451 -31.28 -9.89 7.38
C GLU A 451 -30.29 -9.69 6.22
N ASN A 452 -29.03 -10.07 6.43
CA ASN A 452 -27.96 -9.83 5.46
C ASN A 452 -28.23 -10.49 4.09
N GLY A 453 -28.93 -11.63 4.05
CA GLY A 453 -29.28 -12.32 2.80
C GLY A 453 -30.35 -11.61 1.97
N ASP A 454 -31.27 -10.88 2.62
CA ASP A 454 -32.38 -10.17 1.97
C ASP A 454 -32.00 -8.74 1.56
N ASN A 455 -30.87 -8.24 2.04
CA ASN A 455 -30.41 -6.90 1.74
C ASN A 455 -29.90 -6.78 0.29
N LEU A 456 -30.55 -5.90 -0.46
CA LEU A 456 -30.24 -5.63 -1.87
C LEU A 456 -29.08 -4.65 -2.06
N LEU A 457 -28.69 -3.89 -1.02
CA LEU A 457 -27.66 -2.86 -1.10
C LEU A 457 -26.25 -3.47 -1.05
N LYS A 458 -25.92 -4.23 -2.09
CA LYS A 458 -24.60 -4.76 -2.33
C LYS A 458 -24.17 -4.47 -3.76
N PHE A 459 -22.89 -4.13 -3.96
CA PHE A 459 -22.42 -3.61 -5.24
C PHE A 459 -20.98 -4.06 -5.52
N ASP A 460 -20.71 -4.38 -6.77
CA ASP A 460 -19.36 -4.63 -7.26
C ASP A 460 -18.75 -3.32 -7.75
N GLN A 461 -17.87 -2.76 -6.92
CA GLN A 461 -17.24 -1.46 -7.16
C GLN A 461 -16.05 -1.53 -8.12
N VAL A 462 -15.52 -2.73 -8.40
CA VAL A 462 -14.27 -2.91 -9.16
C VAL A 462 -14.54 -3.42 -10.57
N TYR A 463 -15.34 -4.48 -10.71
CA TYR A 463 -15.56 -5.15 -12.00
C TYR A 463 -16.89 -4.80 -12.67
N ASN A 464 -17.75 -4.02 -11.99
CA ASN A 464 -19.03 -3.53 -12.50
C ASN A 464 -19.96 -4.68 -12.97
N LYS A 465 -20.05 -5.76 -12.17
CA LYS A 465 -20.84 -6.97 -12.48
C LYS A 465 -22.13 -7.15 -11.67
N HIS A 466 -22.44 -6.22 -10.77
CA HIS A 466 -23.66 -6.27 -9.98
C HIS A 466 -24.81 -5.48 -10.64
N PRO A 467 -26.10 -5.89 -10.55
CA PRO A 467 -27.21 -5.14 -11.14
C PRO A 467 -27.37 -3.70 -10.61
N THR A 468 -27.86 -2.80 -11.46
CA THR A 468 -28.25 -1.43 -11.09
C THR A 468 -29.60 -1.45 -10.36
N LEU A 469 -29.71 -0.73 -9.25
CA LEU A 469 -30.97 -0.60 -8.51
C LEU A 469 -31.79 0.60 -8.98
N ILE A 470 -33.11 0.45 -8.92
CA ILE A 470 -34.08 1.48 -9.31
C ILE A 470 -34.74 2.04 -8.07
N MET A 471 -34.62 3.35 -7.88
CA MET A 471 -35.31 4.12 -6.86
C MET A 471 -36.49 4.88 -7.50
N GLY A 472 -37.71 4.48 -7.15
CA GLY A 472 -38.95 5.08 -7.64
C GLY A 472 -39.37 6.28 -6.78
N ILE A 473 -39.64 7.42 -7.42
CA ILE A 473 -40.02 8.66 -6.73
C ILE A 473 -41.53 8.66 -6.41
N LEU A 474 -41.87 8.87 -5.13
CA LEU A 474 -43.23 9.08 -4.65
C LEU A 474 -43.35 10.46 -3.97
N ASN A 475 -43.67 11.48 -4.77
CA ASN A 475 -43.84 12.85 -4.26
C ASN A 475 -45.20 13.05 -3.57
N MET A 476 -45.20 13.76 -2.44
CA MET A 476 -46.38 14.04 -1.61
C MET A 476 -46.68 15.55 -1.47
N THR A 477 -46.31 16.36 -2.45
CA THR A 477 -46.41 17.83 -2.40
C THR A 477 -47.70 18.32 -3.07
N PRO A 478 -48.40 19.35 -2.52
CA PRO A 478 -49.58 19.97 -3.15
C PRO A 478 -49.34 20.43 -4.60
N ASP A 479 -48.11 20.76 -4.97
CA ASP A 479 -47.77 21.25 -6.32
C ASP A 479 -47.46 20.13 -7.34
N SER A 480 -47.41 18.87 -6.90
CA SER A 480 -47.55 17.73 -7.81
C SER A 480 -49.02 17.46 -8.21
N PHE A 481 -49.95 18.26 -7.67
CA PHE A 481 -51.38 18.24 -7.98
C PHE A 481 -51.75 19.22 -9.11
N SER A 482 -50.78 19.86 -9.79
CA SER A 482 -51.04 20.80 -10.89
C SER A 482 -50.90 20.23 -12.31
N ASP A 483 -50.58 18.95 -12.48
CA ASP A 483 -50.73 18.25 -13.78
C ASP A 483 -52.12 17.61 -13.85
N GLY A 484 -53.14 18.45 -14.06
CA GLY A 484 -54.50 18.03 -14.43
C GLY A 484 -55.52 18.13 -13.29
N GLY A 485 -56.44 19.09 -13.41
CA GLY A 485 -57.54 19.28 -12.47
C GLY A 485 -58.43 18.04 -12.31
N LYS A 486 -59.06 17.99 -11.11
CA LYS A 486 -59.93 16.95 -10.51
C LYS A 486 -59.16 15.95 -9.63
N ASN A 487 -59.26 16.18 -8.32
CA ASN A 487 -59.09 15.26 -7.17
C ASN A 487 -58.16 15.88 -6.12
N PHE A 488 -58.74 16.80 -5.34
CA PHE A 488 -58.08 17.47 -4.21
C PHE A 488 -57.88 16.56 -2.99
N ASP A 489 -58.36 15.32 -3.02
CA ASP A 489 -58.15 14.31 -1.99
C ASP A 489 -57.78 12.98 -2.67
N LYS A 490 -56.48 12.72 -2.88
CA LYS A 490 -56.05 11.32 -3.02
C LYS A 490 -56.15 10.71 -1.63
N SER A 491 -56.98 9.69 -1.48
CA SER A 491 -57.06 8.95 -0.22
C SER A 491 -55.70 8.30 0.06
N LEU A 492 -55.37 8.03 1.32
CA LEU A 492 -54.18 7.25 1.68
C LEU A 492 -54.11 5.93 0.89
N ALA A 493 -55.26 5.33 0.56
CA ALA A 493 -55.37 4.13 -0.26
C ALA A 493 -54.81 4.33 -1.69
N ASP A 494 -55.04 5.49 -2.32
CA ASP A 494 -54.51 5.78 -3.66
C ASP A 494 -52.98 5.91 -3.65
N VAL A 495 -52.42 6.48 -2.58
CA VAL A 495 -50.96 6.60 -2.41
C VAL A 495 -50.32 5.22 -2.25
N ILE A 496 -50.94 4.36 -1.44
CA ILE A 496 -50.50 2.96 -1.26
C ILE A 496 -50.65 2.16 -2.55
N HIS A 497 -51.70 2.39 -3.34
CA HIS A 497 -51.84 1.77 -4.65
C HIS A 497 -50.72 2.21 -5.61
N ASN A 498 -50.37 3.51 -5.62
CA ASN A 498 -49.25 4.00 -6.43
C ASN A 498 -47.91 3.42 -5.96
N ALA A 499 -47.69 3.32 -4.64
CA ALA A 499 -46.49 2.69 -4.08
C ALA A 499 -46.40 1.21 -4.48
N ALA A 500 -47.50 0.45 -4.38
CA ALA A 500 -47.59 -0.94 -4.84
C ALA A 500 -47.22 -1.05 -6.33
N LYS A 501 -47.78 -0.15 -7.15
CA LYS A 501 -47.51 -0.09 -8.58
C LYS A 501 -46.03 0.17 -8.89
N LEU A 502 -45.36 1.07 -8.15
CA LEU A 502 -43.91 1.28 -8.34
C LEU A 502 -43.12 0.00 -8.10
N VAL A 503 -43.47 -0.80 -7.09
CA VAL A 503 -42.83 -2.10 -6.81
C VAL A 503 -43.13 -3.10 -7.93
N GLU A 504 -44.37 -3.20 -8.38
CA GLU A 504 -44.77 -4.06 -9.51
C GLU A 504 -44.02 -3.69 -10.80
N ASP A 505 -43.86 -2.39 -11.05
CA ASP A 505 -43.12 -1.84 -12.19
C ASP A 505 -41.60 -2.08 -12.06
N GLY A 506 -41.09 -2.44 -10.88
CA GLY A 506 -39.71 -2.89 -10.64
C GLY A 506 -38.83 -1.97 -9.81
N ALA A 507 -39.41 -1.07 -9.01
CA ALA A 507 -38.67 -0.29 -8.03
C ALA A 507 -38.12 -1.21 -6.92
N HIS A 508 -36.84 -1.05 -6.62
CA HIS A 508 -36.19 -1.72 -5.49
C HIS A 508 -36.26 -0.86 -4.23
N ILE A 509 -36.30 0.46 -4.41
CA ILE A 509 -36.40 1.47 -3.36
C ILE A 509 -37.56 2.41 -3.73
N ILE A 510 -38.41 2.77 -2.76
CA ILE A 510 -39.39 3.85 -2.91
C ILE A 510 -38.86 5.06 -2.13
N ASP A 511 -38.74 6.19 -2.81
CA ASP A 511 -38.28 7.44 -2.20
C ASP A 511 -39.45 8.40 -2.00
N ILE A 512 -39.76 8.66 -0.74
CA ILE A 512 -40.96 9.40 -0.30
C ILE A 512 -40.54 10.82 0.08
N GLY A 513 -41.06 11.83 -0.63
CA GLY A 513 -40.75 13.23 -0.38
C GLY A 513 -41.97 14.06 0.04
N GLY A 514 -41.91 14.68 1.22
CA GLY A 514 -42.96 15.56 1.76
C GLY A 514 -42.81 17.05 1.39
N VAL A 515 -41.61 17.44 0.95
CA VAL A 515 -41.21 18.81 0.62
C VAL A 515 -40.83 18.91 -0.86
N SER A 516 -41.31 19.96 -1.52
CA SER A 516 -40.86 20.24 -2.89
C SER A 516 -39.51 20.93 -2.83
N THR A 517 -38.51 20.33 -3.48
CA THR A 517 -37.16 20.91 -3.62
C THR A 517 -37.02 21.74 -4.91
N ARG A 518 -38.16 22.06 -5.56
CA ARG A 518 -38.19 22.87 -6.79
C ARG A 518 -37.97 24.36 -6.45
N PRO A 519 -37.23 25.12 -7.27
CA PRO A 519 -37.07 26.56 -7.06
C PRO A 519 -38.41 27.30 -6.97
N GLY A 520 -38.66 27.97 -5.85
CA GLY A 520 -39.83 28.83 -5.62
C GLY A 520 -41.06 28.17 -4.99
N SER A 521 -40.98 26.92 -4.52
CA SER A 521 -42.07 26.32 -3.71
C SER A 521 -42.07 26.82 -2.27
N VAL A 522 -43.26 26.93 -1.66
CA VAL A 522 -43.38 27.25 -0.23
C VAL A 522 -43.04 26.03 0.60
N GLU A 523 -42.07 26.16 1.51
CA GLU A 523 -41.68 25.07 2.39
C GLU A 523 -42.74 24.85 3.48
N PRO A 524 -43.22 23.60 3.67
CA PRO A 524 -44.11 23.29 4.78
C PRO A 524 -43.37 23.36 6.12
N SER A 525 -44.13 23.50 7.20
CA SER A 525 -43.58 23.32 8.55
C SER A 525 -43.11 21.88 8.78
N GLU A 526 -42.24 21.66 9.76
CA GLU A 526 -41.74 20.32 10.08
C GLU A 526 -42.88 19.36 10.44
N ASP A 527 -43.83 19.81 11.26
CA ASP A 527 -45.01 19.03 11.63
C ASP A 527 -45.91 18.70 10.43
N GLU A 528 -45.98 19.58 9.44
CA GLU A 528 -46.72 19.31 8.21
C GLU A 528 -46.02 18.28 7.33
N GLU A 529 -44.69 18.32 7.24
CA GLU A 529 -43.92 17.30 6.53
C GLU A 529 -44.14 15.93 7.18
N ILE A 530 -44.00 15.82 8.51
CA ILE A 530 -44.28 14.59 9.27
C ILE A 530 -45.69 14.06 8.97
N LYS A 531 -46.71 14.93 9.01
CA LYS A 531 -48.10 14.55 8.70
C LYS A 531 -48.28 14.02 7.28
N ARG A 532 -47.45 14.42 6.33
CA ARG A 532 -47.49 13.94 4.94
C ARG A 532 -46.80 12.58 4.80
N VAL A 533 -45.59 12.42 5.34
CA VAL A 533 -44.76 11.23 5.07
C VAL A 533 -45.02 10.06 6.03
N LEU A 534 -45.21 10.34 7.32
CA LEU A 534 -45.28 9.31 8.36
C LEU A 534 -46.44 8.32 8.18
N PRO A 535 -47.67 8.75 7.82
CA PRO A 535 -48.78 7.81 7.60
C PRO A 535 -48.52 6.84 6.45
N ILE A 536 -47.77 7.27 5.43
CA ILE A 536 -47.47 6.45 4.25
C ILE A 536 -46.46 5.38 4.61
N VAL A 537 -45.40 5.73 5.33
CA VAL A 537 -44.41 4.74 5.82
C VAL A 537 -45.11 3.64 6.62
N LYS A 538 -45.96 4.03 7.59
CA LYS A 538 -46.74 3.08 8.40
C LYS A 538 -47.67 2.21 7.56
N ALA A 539 -48.35 2.79 6.57
CA ALA A 539 -49.29 2.08 5.73
C ALA A 539 -48.61 1.15 4.71
N ILE A 540 -47.45 1.53 4.15
CA ILE A 540 -46.63 0.64 3.31
C ILE A 540 -46.15 -0.55 4.14
N ARG A 541 -45.63 -0.30 5.35
CA ARG A 541 -45.13 -1.36 6.24
C ARG A 541 -46.21 -2.29 6.76
N SER A 542 -47.42 -1.78 6.96
CA SER A 542 -48.57 -2.58 7.41
C SER A 542 -49.35 -3.20 6.25
N SER A 543 -48.85 -3.14 5.01
CA SER A 543 -49.54 -3.67 3.84
C SER A 543 -49.57 -5.20 3.84
N ASP A 544 -50.70 -5.78 3.46
CA ASP A 544 -50.81 -7.23 3.23
C ASP A 544 -50.00 -7.70 2.01
N ASN A 545 -49.64 -6.79 1.10
CA ASN A 545 -48.76 -7.10 -0.03
C ASN A 545 -47.31 -7.21 0.47
N LYS A 546 -46.82 -8.45 0.59
CA LYS A 546 -45.45 -8.75 1.06
C LYS A 546 -44.36 -8.03 0.27
N ASN A 547 -44.50 -7.89 -1.05
CA ASN A 547 -43.51 -7.20 -1.87
C ASN A 547 -43.44 -5.71 -1.50
N LEU A 548 -44.60 -5.09 -1.28
CA LEU A 548 -44.68 -3.70 -0.84
C LEU A 548 -44.21 -3.54 0.61
N ALA A 549 -44.59 -4.44 1.52
CA ALA A 549 -44.19 -4.38 2.92
C ALA A 549 -42.67 -4.52 3.11
N ASN A 550 -42.00 -5.29 2.25
CA ASN A 550 -40.56 -5.56 2.32
C ASN A 550 -39.68 -4.59 1.51
N VAL A 551 -40.27 -3.76 0.63
CA VAL A 551 -39.51 -2.81 -0.21
C VAL A 551 -38.63 -1.89 0.63
N LEU A 552 -37.48 -1.47 0.11
CA LEU A 552 -36.68 -0.44 0.76
C LEU A 552 -37.42 0.90 0.71
N ILE A 553 -37.54 1.58 1.86
CA ILE A 553 -38.15 2.92 1.93
C ILE A 553 -37.07 3.95 2.20
N SER A 554 -36.91 4.88 1.27
CA SER A 554 -36.11 6.09 1.41
C SER A 554 -36.99 7.29 1.73
N ILE A 555 -36.51 8.19 2.59
CA ILE A 555 -37.19 9.44 2.92
C ILE A 555 -36.36 10.61 2.40
N ASP A 556 -36.92 11.35 1.44
CA ASP A 556 -36.33 12.57 0.87
C ASP A 556 -36.60 13.74 1.83
N THR A 557 -35.72 13.90 2.82
CA THR A 557 -35.81 14.94 3.85
C THR A 557 -34.42 15.38 4.30
N TYR A 558 -34.32 16.65 4.65
CA TYR A 558 -33.13 17.26 5.25
C TYR A 558 -33.30 17.54 6.75
N ARG A 559 -34.42 17.11 7.37
CA ARG A 559 -34.77 17.43 8.75
C ARG A 559 -34.57 16.21 9.65
N SER A 560 -33.75 16.36 10.68
CA SER A 560 -33.39 15.29 11.63
C SER A 560 -34.62 14.66 12.29
N LYS A 561 -35.59 15.46 12.72
CA LYS A 561 -36.80 14.96 13.40
C LYS A 561 -37.75 14.21 12.47
N VAL A 562 -37.88 14.65 11.21
CA VAL A 562 -38.66 13.91 10.19
C VAL A 562 -38.01 12.56 9.90
N ALA A 563 -36.68 12.56 9.76
CA ALA A 563 -35.90 11.35 9.56
C ALA A 563 -36.09 10.37 10.74
N GLU A 564 -35.94 10.83 11.98
CA GLU A 564 -36.10 10.00 13.18
C GLU A 564 -37.49 9.37 13.29
N GLU A 565 -38.56 10.15 13.15
CA GLU A 565 -39.94 9.65 13.22
C GLU A 565 -40.24 8.61 12.11
N CYS A 566 -39.71 8.84 10.90
CA CYS A 566 -39.89 7.90 9.80
C CYS A 566 -39.09 6.61 9.98
N LEU A 567 -37.85 6.68 10.49
CA LEU A 567 -37.05 5.50 10.81
C LEU A 567 -37.72 4.66 11.89
N LEU A 568 -38.26 5.29 12.95
CA LEU A 568 -39.07 4.61 13.97
C LEU A 568 -40.32 3.94 13.39
N ALA A 569 -40.91 4.51 12.34
CA ALA A 569 -42.05 3.92 11.63
C ALA A 569 -41.67 2.82 10.62
N GLY A 570 -40.37 2.57 10.42
CA GLY A 570 -39.86 1.51 9.54
C GLY A 570 -39.30 1.98 8.20
N ALA A 571 -38.97 3.26 8.03
CA ALA A 571 -38.14 3.68 6.91
C ALA A 571 -36.74 3.04 7.00
N ASP A 572 -36.07 2.88 5.86
CA ASP A 572 -34.78 2.20 5.78
C ASP A 572 -33.64 3.16 5.46
N ILE A 573 -33.85 4.17 4.61
CA ILE A 573 -32.80 5.04 4.06
C ILE A 573 -33.19 6.51 4.27
N ILE A 574 -32.22 7.36 4.57
CA ILE A 574 -32.41 8.82 4.57
C ILE A 574 -31.73 9.41 3.34
N ASN A 575 -32.48 10.19 2.56
CA ASN A 575 -32.01 10.89 1.38
C ASN A 575 -32.00 12.39 1.62
N ASP A 576 -30.82 12.96 1.86
CA ASP A 576 -30.66 14.37 2.20
C ASP A 576 -30.04 15.15 1.03
N ILE A 577 -30.89 15.95 0.40
CA ILE A 577 -30.53 16.91 -0.67
C ILE A 577 -29.60 18.05 -0.23
N SER A 578 -29.42 18.23 1.07
CA SER A 578 -28.62 19.29 1.67
C SER A 578 -27.26 18.83 2.15
N MET A 579 -26.97 17.52 2.12
CA MET A 579 -25.75 16.90 2.68
C MET A 579 -25.46 17.34 4.12
N GLY A 580 -26.49 17.40 4.97
CA GLY A 580 -26.44 17.81 6.38
C GLY A 580 -26.26 19.32 6.59
N LYS A 581 -26.28 20.15 5.54
CA LYS A 581 -26.07 21.59 5.68
C LYS A 581 -27.27 22.35 6.22
N TYR A 582 -28.48 21.84 6.04
CA TYR A 582 -29.68 22.50 6.57
C TYR A 582 -29.96 22.11 8.02
N ASP A 583 -29.61 20.88 8.40
CA ASP A 583 -29.72 20.35 9.76
C ASP A 583 -28.58 19.35 10.00
N GLU A 584 -27.57 19.75 10.78
CA GLU A 584 -26.40 18.90 11.05
C GLU A 584 -26.72 17.72 11.98
N GLU A 585 -27.79 17.83 12.79
CA GLU A 585 -28.24 16.76 13.69
C GLU A 585 -28.77 15.52 12.96
N ILE A 586 -29.02 15.62 11.65
CA ILE A 586 -29.39 14.46 10.83
C ILE A 586 -28.29 13.40 10.86
N PHE A 587 -27.02 13.78 11.00
CA PHE A 587 -25.91 12.84 11.15
C PHE A 587 -26.00 12.03 12.44
N SER A 588 -26.35 12.68 13.56
CA SER A 588 -26.60 12.02 14.85
C SER A 588 -27.72 10.97 14.73
N VAL A 589 -28.79 11.30 14.00
CA VAL A 589 -29.90 10.37 13.74
C VAL A 589 -29.43 9.18 12.89
N VAL A 590 -28.74 9.43 11.79
CA VAL A 590 -28.20 8.37 10.91
C VAL A 590 -27.24 7.44 11.66
N ALA A 591 -26.36 7.99 12.50
CA ALA A 591 -25.43 7.22 13.32
C ALA A 591 -26.18 6.36 14.36
N LYS A 592 -27.16 6.96 15.05
CA LYS A 592 -28.00 6.28 16.06
C LYS A 592 -28.75 5.08 15.48
N PHE A 593 -29.34 5.23 14.31
CA PHE A 593 -30.13 4.17 13.68
C PHE A 593 -29.27 3.22 12.83
N GLY A 594 -28.05 3.59 12.47
CA GLY A 594 -27.18 2.76 11.63
C GLY A 594 -27.71 2.56 10.20
N CYS A 595 -28.58 3.46 9.72
CA CYS A 595 -29.23 3.36 8.41
C CYS A 595 -28.35 3.88 7.26
N PRO A 596 -28.59 3.48 6.00
CA PRO A 596 -27.99 4.13 4.85
C PRO A 596 -28.38 5.61 4.74
N TYR A 597 -27.44 6.41 4.24
CA TYR A 597 -27.58 7.86 4.07
C TYR A 597 -27.10 8.29 2.69
N ILE A 598 -28.02 8.82 1.89
CA ILE A 598 -27.70 9.39 0.58
C ILE A 598 -27.34 10.86 0.80
N MET A 599 -26.10 11.18 0.50
CA MET A 599 -25.54 12.52 0.61
C MET A 599 -25.53 13.17 -0.78
N ASN A 600 -26.50 14.05 -1.03
CA ASN A 600 -26.66 14.71 -2.32
C ASN A 600 -26.03 16.11 -2.32
N HIS A 601 -25.17 16.35 -3.31
CA HIS A 601 -24.42 17.60 -3.40
C HIS A 601 -25.30 18.77 -3.87
N THR A 602 -25.34 19.83 -3.08
CA THR A 602 -25.95 21.12 -3.43
C THR A 602 -25.15 22.32 -2.93
N ARG A 603 -25.49 23.52 -3.40
CA ARG A 603 -25.02 24.80 -2.84
C ARG A 603 -26.19 25.75 -2.66
N GLY A 604 -26.23 26.45 -1.53
CA GLY A 604 -27.32 27.35 -1.19
C GLY A 604 -28.62 26.61 -0.92
N THR A 605 -29.74 27.27 -1.23
CA THR A 605 -31.13 26.81 -1.06
C THR A 605 -31.81 26.65 -2.42
N PRO A 606 -33.00 26.01 -2.53
CA PRO A 606 -33.75 25.94 -3.78
C PRO A 606 -33.93 27.30 -4.51
N GLU A 607 -34.00 28.41 -3.77
CA GLU A 607 -34.12 29.78 -4.30
C GLU A 607 -32.79 30.32 -4.83
N THR A 608 -31.66 29.95 -4.21
CA THR A 608 -30.34 30.56 -4.48
C THR A 608 -29.41 29.68 -5.30
N MET A 609 -29.63 28.35 -5.33
CA MET A 609 -28.74 27.37 -5.96
C MET A 609 -28.45 27.66 -7.43
N SER A 610 -29.42 28.23 -8.17
CA SER A 610 -29.26 28.57 -9.59
C SER A 610 -28.17 29.60 -9.87
N LYS A 611 -27.76 30.38 -8.86
CA LYS A 611 -26.70 31.40 -8.95
C LYS A 611 -25.33 30.88 -8.49
N LEU A 612 -25.27 29.72 -7.86
CA LEU A 612 -24.07 29.17 -7.19
C LEU A 612 -23.37 28.08 -8.01
N THR A 613 -23.37 28.24 -9.34
CA THR A 613 -22.84 27.25 -10.31
C THR A 613 -21.35 27.41 -10.61
N LYS A 614 -20.62 28.29 -9.92
CA LYS A 614 -19.19 28.52 -10.18
C LYS A 614 -18.31 27.59 -9.34
N TYR A 615 -17.66 26.61 -9.97
CA TYR A 615 -16.73 25.68 -9.32
C TYR A 615 -15.29 26.08 -9.65
N GLU A 616 -14.49 26.31 -8.62
CA GLU A 616 -13.11 26.81 -8.72
C GLU A 616 -12.11 25.71 -8.36
N SER A 617 -10.90 25.85 -8.90
CA SER A 617 -9.77 24.98 -8.57
C SER A 617 -9.44 25.08 -7.09
N ASN A 618 -8.91 23.99 -6.52
CA ASN A 618 -8.30 24.07 -5.20
C ASN A 618 -7.07 25.00 -5.26
N THR A 619 -6.99 25.95 -4.34
CA THR A 619 -5.84 26.86 -4.15
C THR A 619 -5.15 26.64 -2.81
N ASN A 620 -5.62 25.67 -2.01
CA ASN A 620 -5.06 25.36 -0.70
C ASN A 620 -4.10 24.17 -0.83
N ASP A 621 -2.81 24.42 -0.60
CA ASP A 621 -1.74 23.42 -0.65
C ASP A 621 -1.87 22.34 0.45
N ASP A 622 -2.64 22.60 1.50
CA ASP A 622 -2.93 21.62 2.55
C ASP A 622 -4.03 20.62 2.15
N ILE A 623 -4.69 20.82 1.01
CA ILE A 623 -5.67 19.89 0.46
C ILE A 623 -5.05 19.22 -0.76
N ILE A 624 -4.78 17.92 -0.66
CA ILE A 624 -4.25 17.12 -1.76
C ILE A 624 -5.38 16.27 -2.33
N GLU A 625 -5.63 16.41 -3.62
CA GLU A 625 -6.70 15.69 -4.32
C GLU A 625 -6.10 14.62 -5.23
N TYR A 626 -6.56 13.38 -5.08
CA TYR A 626 -6.11 12.25 -5.87
C TYR A 626 -7.27 11.67 -6.67
N VAL A 627 -6.92 11.04 -7.80
CA VAL A 627 -7.86 10.22 -8.56
C VAL A 627 -7.24 8.84 -8.69
N VAL A 628 -7.81 7.89 -7.96
CA VAL A 628 -7.26 6.55 -7.78
C VAL A 628 -8.26 5.55 -8.33
N ASP A 629 -7.86 4.84 -9.37
CA ASP A 629 -8.60 3.71 -9.91
C ASP A 629 -7.99 2.42 -9.33
N PRO A 630 -8.77 1.54 -8.67
CA PRO A 630 -8.22 0.36 -8.00
C PRO A 630 -7.42 -0.58 -8.92
N ILE A 631 -7.81 -0.69 -10.20
CA ILE A 631 -7.17 -1.58 -11.18
C ILE A 631 -6.01 -0.88 -11.89
N ASN A 632 -6.14 0.42 -12.15
CA ASN A 632 -5.18 1.15 -12.98
C ASN A 632 -4.25 2.08 -12.18
N GLY A 633 -4.38 2.14 -10.86
CA GLY A 633 -3.61 2.99 -9.97
C GLY A 633 -3.99 4.47 -10.06
N HIS A 634 -3.09 5.33 -9.57
CA HIS A 634 -3.24 6.78 -9.61
C HIS A 634 -3.17 7.29 -11.05
N LYS A 635 -4.20 8.02 -11.50
CA LYS A 635 -4.28 8.60 -12.84
C LYS A 635 -4.38 10.11 -12.77
N GLU A 636 -3.49 10.79 -13.50
CA GLU A 636 -3.74 12.17 -13.85
C GLU A 636 -4.82 12.22 -14.92
N LEU A 637 -6.02 12.70 -14.55
CA LEU A 637 -7.10 12.87 -15.51
C LEU A 637 -6.80 14.05 -16.44
N SER A 638 -6.59 13.74 -17.72
CA SER A 638 -6.51 14.72 -18.81
C SER A 638 -7.88 15.32 -19.14
N LEU A 639 -8.50 15.98 -18.17
CA LEU A 639 -9.77 16.69 -18.33
C LEU A 639 -9.56 18.20 -18.50
N PRO A 640 -10.40 18.89 -19.29
CA PRO A 640 -10.42 20.35 -19.35
C PRO A 640 -10.54 20.98 -17.94
N PRO A 641 -9.85 22.10 -17.66
CA PRO A 641 -9.80 22.69 -16.31
C PRO A 641 -11.18 22.96 -15.70
N ASN A 642 -12.13 23.44 -16.49
CA ASN A 642 -13.50 23.70 -16.04
C ASN A 642 -14.24 22.42 -15.60
N ILE A 643 -14.00 21.30 -16.28
CA ILE A 643 -14.58 19.99 -15.94
C ILE A 643 -13.90 19.44 -14.69
N LYS A 644 -12.57 19.49 -14.63
CA LYS A 644 -11.79 19.09 -13.45
C LYS A 644 -12.23 19.87 -12.20
N ASN A 645 -12.36 21.18 -12.31
CA ASN A 645 -12.81 22.04 -11.20
C ASN A 645 -14.23 21.71 -10.73
N LEU A 646 -15.15 21.38 -11.66
CA LEU A 646 -16.50 20.93 -11.32
C LEU A 646 -16.45 19.61 -10.53
N LEU A 647 -15.80 18.58 -11.08
CA LEU A 647 -15.78 17.24 -10.50
C LEU A 647 -15.06 17.21 -9.14
N ASN A 648 -13.88 17.85 -9.07
CA ASN A 648 -13.14 18.01 -7.82
C ASN A 648 -13.91 18.88 -6.83
N GLY A 649 -14.51 19.99 -7.27
CA GLY A 649 -15.25 20.89 -6.40
C GLY A 649 -16.47 20.23 -5.74
N VAL A 650 -17.25 19.47 -6.51
CA VAL A 650 -18.38 18.67 -6.00
C VAL A 650 -17.87 17.63 -4.99
N SER A 651 -16.82 16.88 -5.33
CA SER A 651 -16.29 15.80 -4.49
C SER A 651 -15.64 16.33 -3.20
N ARG A 652 -14.92 17.46 -3.28
CA ARG A 652 -14.31 18.14 -2.14
C ARG A 652 -15.35 18.61 -1.14
N GLU A 653 -16.46 19.19 -1.62
CA GLU A 653 -17.55 19.65 -0.75
C GLU A 653 -18.31 18.50 -0.10
N LEU A 654 -18.54 17.39 -0.82
CA LEU A 654 -19.08 16.16 -0.25
C LEU A 654 -18.15 15.59 0.82
N ALA A 655 -16.85 15.49 0.54
CA ALA A 655 -15.85 15.00 1.48
C ALA A 655 -15.82 15.81 2.78
N GLN A 656 -15.95 17.14 2.70
CA GLN A 656 -16.05 18.00 3.87
C GLN A 656 -17.25 17.66 4.76
N GLN A 657 -18.42 17.34 4.17
CA GLN A 657 -19.59 16.92 4.95
C GLN A 657 -19.46 15.49 5.47
N MET A 658 -18.79 14.59 4.73
CA MET A 658 -18.51 13.24 5.21
C MET A 658 -17.62 13.25 6.45
N PHE A 659 -16.59 14.11 6.51
CA PHE A 659 -15.78 14.25 7.72
C PHE A 659 -16.62 14.68 8.93
N LYS A 660 -17.58 15.60 8.76
CA LYS A 660 -18.52 15.97 9.83
C LYS A 660 -19.46 14.83 10.21
N ALA A 661 -19.95 14.07 9.23
CA ALA A 661 -20.78 12.91 9.49
C ALA A 661 -20.03 11.86 10.32
N PHE A 662 -18.75 11.62 10.01
CA PHE A 662 -17.90 10.70 10.77
C PHE A 662 -17.67 11.16 12.22
N GLU A 663 -17.52 12.47 12.43
CA GLU A 663 -17.42 13.06 13.79
C GLU A 663 -18.70 12.83 14.62
N HIS A 664 -19.86 12.66 13.97
CA HIS A 664 -21.13 12.28 14.62
C HIS A 664 -21.33 10.75 14.72
N GLY A 665 -20.34 9.95 14.34
CA GLY A 665 -20.38 8.49 14.42
C GLY A 665 -20.97 7.78 13.19
N VAL A 666 -21.33 8.51 12.12
CA VAL A 666 -21.71 7.88 10.85
C VAL A 666 -20.52 7.10 10.31
N ARG A 667 -20.76 5.88 9.85
CA ARG A 667 -19.71 5.03 9.27
C ARG A 667 -19.67 5.18 7.76
N LYS A 668 -18.49 5.04 7.16
CA LYS A 668 -18.32 5.17 5.70
C LYS A 668 -19.27 4.25 4.91
N TRP A 669 -19.44 3.02 5.37
CA TRP A 669 -20.31 2.03 4.71
C TRP A 669 -21.80 2.41 4.70
N GLN A 670 -22.23 3.44 5.45
CA GLN A 670 -23.61 3.94 5.41
C GLN A 670 -23.83 4.93 4.27
N ILE A 671 -22.77 5.54 3.74
CA ILE A 671 -22.88 6.69 2.83
C ILE A 671 -23.04 6.23 1.37
N ILE A 672 -24.04 6.78 0.70
CA ILE A 672 -24.26 6.72 -0.74
C ILE A 672 -24.06 8.13 -1.29
N VAL A 673 -23.22 8.27 -2.32
CA VAL A 673 -22.88 9.57 -2.92
C VAL A 673 -23.86 9.91 -4.02
N ASP A 674 -24.41 11.13 -4.01
CA ASP A 674 -25.13 11.69 -5.17
C ASP A 674 -24.49 13.03 -5.59
N PRO A 675 -23.96 13.15 -6.82
CA PRO A 675 -23.34 14.38 -7.30
C PRO A 675 -24.35 15.53 -7.50
N GLY A 676 -25.64 15.29 -7.30
CA GLY A 676 -26.68 16.30 -7.24
C GLY A 676 -26.93 16.93 -8.60
N VAL A 677 -27.20 16.10 -9.61
CA VAL A 677 -27.59 16.60 -10.95
C VAL A 677 -28.79 17.53 -10.81
N GLY A 678 -28.68 18.75 -11.32
CA GLY A 678 -29.70 19.80 -11.26
C GLY A 678 -29.71 20.65 -10.00
N PHE A 679 -28.80 20.43 -9.05
CA PHE A 679 -28.69 21.20 -7.80
C PHE A 679 -27.44 22.07 -7.79
N ALA A 680 -27.58 23.38 -8.02
CA ALA A 680 -26.44 24.30 -8.20
C ALA A 680 -25.48 23.92 -9.36
N LYS A 681 -26.04 23.42 -10.47
CA LYS A 681 -25.32 23.18 -11.74
C LYS A 681 -26.09 23.73 -12.93
N ASP A 682 -25.37 24.27 -13.91
CA ASP A 682 -25.93 24.65 -15.20
C ASP A 682 -26.13 23.43 -16.12
N VAL A 683 -26.68 23.66 -17.32
CA VAL A 683 -26.98 22.58 -18.29
C VAL A 683 -25.71 21.82 -18.70
N ALA A 684 -24.61 22.53 -18.97
CA ALA A 684 -23.37 21.89 -19.41
C ALA A 684 -22.76 21.07 -18.27
N GLN A 685 -22.71 21.63 -17.07
CA GLN A 685 -22.21 20.95 -15.88
C GLN A 685 -23.01 19.68 -15.56
N ASN A 686 -24.34 19.71 -15.68
CA ASN A 686 -25.17 18.52 -15.50
C ASN A 686 -24.82 17.39 -16.47
N LEU A 687 -24.52 17.73 -17.73
CA LEU A 687 -24.06 16.75 -18.72
C LEU A 687 -22.67 16.20 -18.39
N GLU A 688 -21.76 17.03 -17.86
CA GLU A 688 -20.44 16.57 -17.42
C GLU A 688 -20.51 15.65 -16.20
N LEU A 689 -21.44 15.88 -15.27
CA LEU A 689 -21.69 14.95 -14.16
C LEU A 689 -22.18 13.59 -14.66
N VAL A 690 -23.13 13.57 -15.60
CA VAL A 690 -23.62 12.32 -16.21
C VAL A 690 -22.50 11.60 -16.98
N ARG A 691 -21.72 12.33 -17.78
CA ARG A 691 -20.61 11.78 -18.57
C ARG A 691 -19.50 11.19 -17.71
N ASN A 692 -19.29 11.71 -16.49
CA ASN A 692 -18.19 11.33 -15.62
C ASN A 692 -18.69 10.78 -14.27
N ALA A 693 -19.85 10.12 -14.19
CA ALA A 693 -20.39 9.65 -12.91
C ALA A 693 -19.43 8.68 -12.17
N SER A 694 -18.64 7.89 -12.92
CA SER A 694 -17.61 6.99 -12.36
C SER A 694 -16.48 7.74 -11.62
N PHE A 695 -16.29 9.04 -11.88
CA PHE A 695 -15.33 9.88 -11.18
C PHE A 695 -15.57 9.90 -9.66
N PHE A 696 -16.85 9.94 -9.25
CA PHE A 696 -17.25 9.99 -7.85
C PHE A 696 -17.00 8.68 -7.10
N LYS A 697 -16.48 7.64 -7.77
CA LYS A 697 -15.96 6.42 -7.14
C LYS A 697 -14.43 6.40 -7.03
N LYS A 698 -13.73 7.35 -7.65
CA LYS A 698 -12.26 7.36 -7.79
C LYS A 698 -11.59 8.53 -7.08
N TYR A 699 -12.36 9.56 -6.76
CA TYR A 699 -11.84 10.72 -6.04
C TYR A 699 -11.39 10.34 -4.64
N SER A 700 -10.25 10.88 -4.22
CA SER A 700 -9.79 10.81 -2.83
C SER A 700 -9.19 12.15 -2.43
N VAL A 701 -9.24 12.48 -1.15
CA VAL A 701 -8.71 13.74 -0.63
C VAL A 701 -7.94 13.51 0.66
N GLN A 702 -6.82 14.21 0.78
CA GLN A 702 -6.07 14.35 2.01
C GLN A 702 -6.12 15.81 2.47
N ILE A 703 -6.40 16.02 3.75
CA ILE A 703 -6.35 17.33 4.40
C ILE A 703 -5.23 17.29 5.44
N ASN A 704 -4.25 18.16 5.26
CA ASN A 704 -3.12 18.33 6.14
C ASN A 704 -3.44 19.44 7.14
N LYS A 705 -3.51 19.11 8.43
CA LYS A 705 -3.64 20.11 9.50
C LYS A 705 -2.27 20.29 10.14
N ARG A 706 -1.68 21.47 9.97
CA ARG A 706 -0.40 21.84 10.58
C ARG A 706 -0.66 22.47 11.94
N ASP A 707 -0.22 21.82 13.00
CA ASP A 707 0.01 22.46 14.30
C ASP A 707 1.50 22.79 14.44
N ASP A 708 1.88 23.70 15.35
CA ASP A 708 3.23 24.28 15.45
C ASP A 708 4.39 23.26 15.53
N LEU A 709 4.11 21.98 15.80
CA LEU A 709 5.10 20.90 15.91
C LEU A 709 4.71 19.57 15.19
N ILE A 710 3.46 19.38 14.75
CA ILE A 710 2.97 18.09 14.21
C ILE A 710 1.99 18.33 13.06
N VAL A 711 2.15 17.61 11.94
CA VAL A 711 1.17 17.59 10.85
C VAL A 711 0.26 16.39 11.04
N LYS A 712 -1.05 16.62 11.24
CA LYS A 712 -2.06 15.56 11.27
C LYS A 712 -2.70 15.43 9.89
N HIS A 713 -2.82 14.20 9.40
CA HIS A 713 -3.39 13.89 8.09
C HIS A 713 -4.77 13.25 8.24
N LYS A 714 -5.78 13.85 7.61
CA LYS A 714 -7.10 13.22 7.39
C LYS A 714 -7.18 12.79 5.92
N TYR A 715 -7.37 11.49 5.67
CA TYR A 715 -7.56 10.95 4.32
C TYR A 715 -8.96 10.36 4.17
N LEU A 716 -9.58 10.56 3.02
CA LEU A 716 -10.84 9.96 2.63
C LEU A 716 -10.80 9.57 1.16
N SER A 717 -11.06 8.30 0.87
CA SER A 717 -11.30 7.82 -0.48
C SER A 717 -12.79 7.59 -0.74
N PHE A 718 -13.26 7.97 -1.94
CA PHE A 718 -14.59 7.58 -2.43
C PHE A 718 -14.58 6.17 -3.06
N ASN A 719 -13.40 5.54 -3.20
CA ASN A 719 -13.33 4.13 -3.56
C ASN A 719 -14.15 3.31 -2.56
N GLY A 720 -14.88 2.33 -3.09
CA GLY A 720 -15.78 1.51 -2.29
C GLY A 720 -17.08 2.19 -1.87
N MET A 721 -17.40 3.41 -2.33
CA MET A 721 -18.71 4.05 -2.10
C MET A 721 -19.66 3.81 -3.27
N SER A 722 -20.95 3.70 -2.96
CA SER A 722 -21.98 3.59 -4.00
C SER A 722 -22.39 4.99 -4.50
N VAL A 723 -22.74 5.08 -5.78
CA VAL A 723 -23.20 6.31 -6.42
C VAL A 723 -24.66 6.21 -6.85
N LEU A 724 -25.46 7.17 -6.43
CA LEU A 724 -26.82 7.41 -6.90
C LEU A 724 -26.84 8.59 -7.88
N VAL A 725 -27.62 8.48 -8.96
CA VAL A 725 -27.85 9.61 -9.87
C VAL A 725 -29.35 9.76 -10.17
N GLY A 726 -29.88 10.97 -9.99
CA GLY A 726 -31.25 11.33 -10.33
C GLY A 726 -31.34 12.36 -11.46
N THR A 727 -31.54 11.93 -12.71
CA THR A 727 -31.73 12.83 -13.87
C THR A 727 -33.19 13.04 -14.27
N SER A 728 -34.09 12.17 -13.77
CA SER A 728 -35.45 12.03 -14.26
C SER A 728 -36.25 13.33 -14.26
N ARG A 729 -36.83 13.64 -15.44
CA ARG A 729 -37.70 14.81 -15.70
C ARG A 729 -37.08 16.18 -15.41
N LYS A 730 -35.77 16.28 -15.15
CA LYS A 730 -35.11 17.54 -14.80
C LYS A 730 -35.13 18.55 -15.96
N ARG A 731 -35.09 19.84 -15.62
CA ARG A 731 -35.26 20.97 -16.55
C ARG A 731 -34.24 20.96 -17.69
N PHE A 732 -32.99 20.60 -17.41
CA PHE A 732 -31.91 20.60 -18.42
C PHE A 732 -32.20 19.65 -19.59
N LEU A 733 -32.90 18.53 -19.36
CA LEU A 733 -33.35 17.63 -20.42
C LEU A 733 -34.36 18.31 -21.34
N GLY A 734 -35.34 19.02 -20.76
CA GLY A 734 -36.31 19.79 -21.53
C GLY A 734 -35.68 20.93 -22.32
N THR A 735 -34.59 21.52 -21.82
CA THR A 735 -33.81 22.52 -22.57
C THR A 735 -33.16 21.92 -23.81
N ILE A 736 -32.63 20.69 -23.71
CA ILE A 736 -31.98 19.98 -24.83
C ILE A 736 -33.01 19.54 -25.88
N THR A 737 -34.12 18.92 -25.44
CA THR A 737 -35.14 18.38 -26.35
C THR A 737 -36.23 19.36 -26.72
N LYS A 738 -36.19 20.58 -26.18
CA LYS A 738 -37.23 21.62 -26.32
C LYS A 738 -38.61 21.16 -25.83
N GLN A 739 -38.64 20.26 -24.85
CA GLN A 739 -39.87 19.78 -24.22
C GLN A 739 -40.18 20.58 -22.95
N ALA A 740 -41.29 21.32 -22.99
CA ALA A 740 -41.74 22.14 -21.87
C ALA A 740 -42.25 21.28 -20.70
N SER A 741 -43.01 20.22 -21.01
CA SER A 741 -43.59 19.34 -19.99
C SER A 741 -42.55 18.39 -19.40
N PRO A 742 -42.48 18.22 -18.07
CA PRO A 742 -41.66 17.20 -17.42
C PRO A 742 -42.03 15.76 -17.83
N THR A 743 -43.31 15.48 -18.09
CA THR A 743 -43.81 14.12 -18.43
C THR A 743 -43.41 13.66 -19.82
N GLU A 744 -43.05 14.58 -20.73
CA GLU A 744 -42.62 14.25 -22.09
C GLU A 744 -41.14 13.80 -22.17
N ARG A 745 -40.39 13.93 -21.06
CA ARG A 745 -38.93 13.75 -21.00
C ARG A 745 -38.49 12.30 -20.73
N VAL A 746 -39.38 11.32 -20.91
CA VAL A 746 -39.10 9.90 -20.61
C VAL A 746 -37.92 9.38 -21.43
N PHE A 747 -37.91 9.60 -22.75
CA PHE A 747 -36.81 9.15 -23.61
C PHE A 747 -35.49 9.85 -23.31
N SER A 748 -35.51 11.15 -23.01
CA SER A 748 -34.32 11.87 -22.56
C SER A 748 -33.79 11.35 -21.23
N THR A 749 -34.70 10.99 -20.32
CA THR A 749 -34.35 10.34 -19.05
C THR A 749 -33.68 9.00 -19.34
N GLY A 750 -34.26 8.17 -20.21
CA GLY A 750 -33.68 6.90 -20.63
C GLY A 750 -32.25 7.05 -21.16
N ALA A 751 -32.01 8.02 -22.04
CA ALA A 751 -30.67 8.30 -22.57
C ALA A 751 -29.66 8.63 -21.46
N THR A 752 -30.05 9.45 -20.47
CA THR A 752 -29.17 9.73 -19.33
C THR A 752 -28.98 8.55 -18.39
N VAL A 753 -30.01 7.73 -18.16
CA VAL A 753 -29.92 6.52 -17.33
C VAL A 753 -28.93 5.53 -17.94
N THR A 754 -29.02 5.27 -19.25
CA THR A 754 -28.05 4.44 -19.96
C THR A 754 -26.63 4.97 -19.81
N SER A 755 -26.42 6.29 -19.98
CA SER A 755 -25.10 6.91 -19.81
C SER A 755 -24.58 6.82 -18.37
N CYS A 756 -25.45 6.95 -17.36
CA CYS A 756 -25.06 6.78 -15.96
C CYS A 756 -24.64 5.33 -15.64
N ILE A 757 -25.33 4.34 -16.22
CA ILE A 757 -25.02 2.91 -16.05
C ILE A 757 -23.69 2.56 -16.72
N GLU A 758 -23.44 3.08 -17.93
CA GLU A 758 -22.13 3.00 -18.58
C GLU A 758 -21.02 3.57 -17.68
N GLN A 759 -21.31 4.65 -16.97
CA GLN A 759 -20.42 5.27 -15.98
C GLN A 759 -20.48 4.62 -14.60
N ASN A 760 -20.90 3.36 -14.50
CA ASN A 760 -20.94 2.56 -13.27
C ASN A 760 -21.73 3.23 -12.12
N THR A 761 -22.89 3.83 -12.40
CA THR A 761 -23.83 4.29 -11.35
C THR A 761 -24.55 3.09 -10.73
N ASP A 762 -24.70 3.06 -9.40
CA ASP A 762 -25.28 1.92 -8.68
C ASP A 762 -26.79 2.02 -8.54
N ILE A 763 -27.30 3.24 -8.34
CA ILE A 763 -28.71 3.50 -8.11
C ILE A 763 -29.19 4.63 -9.03
N ILE A 764 -30.28 4.40 -9.75
CA ILE A 764 -30.93 5.43 -10.57
C ILE A 764 -32.26 5.85 -9.95
N ARG A 765 -32.44 7.16 -9.76
CA ARG A 765 -33.66 7.75 -9.17
C ARG A 765 -34.59 8.29 -10.25
N VAL A 766 -35.78 7.70 -10.40
CA VAL A 766 -36.69 7.91 -11.53
C VAL A 766 -38.16 8.01 -11.17
N HIS A 767 -38.94 8.75 -11.97
CA HIS A 767 -40.40 8.82 -11.85
C HIS A 767 -41.08 7.67 -12.62
N ASP A 768 -40.61 7.40 -13.84
CA ASP A 768 -41.21 6.48 -14.81
C ASP A 768 -40.58 5.08 -14.68
N VAL A 769 -40.86 4.39 -13.56
CA VAL A 769 -40.17 3.14 -13.19
C VAL A 769 -40.34 2.05 -14.24
N LYS A 770 -41.54 1.88 -14.77
CA LYS A 770 -41.86 0.83 -15.75
C LYS A 770 -41.00 0.95 -17.01
N GLU A 771 -40.93 2.15 -17.58
CA GLU A 771 -40.15 2.44 -18.77
C GLU A 771 -38.65 2.36 -18.48
N MET A 772 -38.22 2.87 -17.32
CA MET A 772 -36.80 2.88 -16.95
C MET A 772 -36.28 1.49 -16.58
N LYS A 773 -37.13 0.56 -16.14
CA LYS A 773 -36.74 -0.84 -15.92
C LYS A 773 -36.20 -1.48 -17.20
N ASP A 774 -36.87 -1.29 -18.33
CA ASP A 774 -36.42 -1.86 -19.61
C ASP A 774 -35.08 -1.24 -20.04
N VAL A 775 -34.92 0.07 -19.81
CA VAL A 775 -33.65 0.78 -20.06
C VAL A 775 -32.54 0.23 -19.18
N VAL A 776 -32.79 0.04 -17.88
CA VAL A 776 -31.82 -0.49 -16.92
C VAL A 776 -31.40 -1.91 -17.27
N ILE A 777 -32.36 -2.82 -17.51
CA ILE A 777 -32.06 -4.22 -17.87
C ILE A 777 -31.22 -4.27 -19.15
N THR A 778 -31.59 -3.48 -20.15
CA THR A 778 -30.84 -3.43 -21.42
C THR A 778 -29.44 -2.85 -21.21
N SER A 779 -29.31 -1.80 -20.40
CA SER A 779 -28.02 -1.15 -20.13
C SER A 779 -27.10 -2.04 -19.29
N ASP A 780 -27.63 -2.73 -18.27
CA ASP A 780 -26.89 -3.72 -17.47
C ASP A 780 -26.42 -4.90 -18.34
N ALA A 781 -27.25 -5.36 -19.29
CA ALA A 781 -26.83 -6.39 -20.24
C ALA A 781 -25.65 -5.92 -21.11
N ILE A 782 -25.67 -4.67 -21.59
CA ILE A 782 -24.61 -4.10 -22.44
C ILE A 782 -23.32 -3.84 -21.65
N TYR A 783 -23.42 -3.11 -20.53
CA TYR A 783 -22.26 -2.54 -19.84
C TYR A 783 -21.76 -3.39 -18.68
N ARG A 784 -22.63 -4.21 -18.08
CA ARG A 784 -22.27 -5.10 -16.96
C ARG A 784 -22.19 -6.57 -17.40
N GLY A 785 -22.78 -6.93 -18.54
CA GLY A 785 -22.83 -8.31 -19.03
C GLY A 785 -23.85 -9.17 -18.28
N ILE A 786 -24.87 -8.55 -17.69
CA ILE A 786 -25.90 -9.22 -16.90
C ILE A 786 -27.08 -9.56 -17.82
N LEU A 787 -27.14 -10.82 -18.27
CA LEU A 787 -28.28 -11.34 -19.04
C LEU A 787 -29.23 -12.06 -18.08
N LYS A 788 -30.39 -11.44 -17.81
CA LYS A 788 -31.52 -12.18 -17.21
C LYS A 788 -32.18 -12.97 -18.35
N VAL A 789 -31.88 -14.27 -18.42
CA VAL A 789 -32.51 -15.23 -19.36
C VAL A 789 -33.90 -15.62 -18.85
#